data_AF-A0A2M9WP69-F1
#
_entry.id   AF-A0A2M9WP69-F1
#
_cell.length_a   1.000
_cell.length_b   1.000
_cell.length_c   1.000
_cell.angle_alpha   90.00
_cell.angle_beta   90.00
_cell.angle_gamma   90.00
#
_symmetry.space_group_name_H-M   'P 1'
#
loop_
_entity.id
_entity.type
_entity.pdbx_description
1 polymer ?
#
loop_
_entity_poly.entity_id
_entity_poly.type
_entity_poly.pdbx_seq_one_letter_code
_entity_poly.pdbx_strand_id
1 'polypeptide(L)'
;MCVNEKRTSMNRDNYILWFDQLHRDDVDLVGGKSSSLGELTSETNVPVPYGFATTAIAYRHFMNYSDLNQKIDKLLATLTDPEDSEQLHRICTKIRKLIIEAPMPNDLALEISCAYDSLAQKMHQNEPFVAVRSSATAEDLPDASFAGEQDTYLNIHGRENVLKKVQECYASLFTDRATYYRIKQNFPQEKVALSAAIQMMAFSKAAGVMFTVNVATGDDTKVMIEASWGLGEYVVSGTVTPDNYVVDKNTMKIVHKMVTKKPIELIRLPSGGTIEQKVAPDQVNEPALTDAQIIELAGYAKEIEKHYGCYMDMEWSLDQNDKLWLVQARPETVWSQKKKQEKTDAPQEATTEHRVLLKGLPASPGFVSGKVHIIDDPKDINEFKQGEVLVTLMTSPDWVPAMKKAAAIITNNGGMTCHAAIVSREMQIPCLVGTTSRGQAATKTLKNGETVTVDAKNGVVYAGVVKDAVKKVDEKPAEPAAVEYFPPTATRVMMNLGDPDLAEKYASLPADGIGLMREEFLWTTYIHQHPLYLIETGHPERVVNELANGIGKVARAMAPRPVVLRFSDFKSGEYRNLKGGDKYEPHEPADLLGWRGASRYYDPKYINAFKLELEAVKKVRDEFGLKNLHVMIPFCRTVDEARKVTEIMRTQGLVRSADFKVYMMAEIPANIILADQFNQFIDGYSIGSNDLTMLLLGCDRNNDVIADLFDERNLAVKRAIRHLIKVAHQDGKTVSICGQAPSEYPEFTEFLVRSGIDFVSVNPDMVKATKLNIAHYEQRILLDHATGLGKKDPNEYNW
;
A
#
# COMPACT_ATOMS: atom_id res chain seq x y z
N MET A 1 -3.04 -32.29 31.68
CA MET A 1 -4.16 -32.94 30.96
C MET A 1 -5.53 -32.62 31.60
N CYS A 2 -5.72 -31.40 32.14
CA CYS A 2 -6.98 -30.95 32.73
C CYS A 2 -7.18 -29.45 32.44
N VAL A 3 -7.56 -29.08 31.21
CA VAL A 3 -8.10 -27.73 30.89
C VAL A 3 -9.20 -27.79 29.79
N ASN A 4 -9.42 -28.92 29.11
CA ASN A 4 -10.24 -28.96 27.89
C ASN A 4 -11.74 -29.31 28.06
N GLU A 5 -12.30 -29.36 29.28
CA GLU A 5 -13.68 -29.86 29.50
C GLU A 5 -14.72 -28.80 29.93
N LYS A 6 -14.58 -27.53 29.52
CA LYS A 6 -15.64 -26.52 29.69
C LYS A 6 -15.97 -25.71 28.42
N ARG A 7 -15.78 -26.27 27.23
CA ARG A 7 -16.35 -25.72 25.98
C ARG A 7 -17.76 -26.25 25.77
N THR A 8 -18.71 -25.77 26.57
CA THR A 8 -20.14 -25.97 26.28
C THR A 8 -20.52 -25.10 25.08
N SER A 9 -21.13 -25.72 24.07
CA SER A 9 -21.60 -25.10 22.83
C SER A 9 -22.50 -23.89 23.10
N MET A 10 -21.96 -22.67 22.96
CA MET A 10 -22.78 -21.47 22.81
C MET A 10 -23.43 -21.48 21.42
N ASN A 11 -24.73 -21.19 21.37
CA ASN A 11 -25.50 -21.14 20.13
C ASN A 11 -25.05 -19.90 19.32
N ARG A 12 -24.18 -20.09 18.32
CA ARG A 12 -23.57 -19.02 17.50
C ARG A 12 -24.53 -18.39 16.47
N ASP A 13 -25.81 -18.81 16.48
CA ASP A 13 -26.85 -18.35 15.55
C ASP A 13 -27.69 -17.18 16.09
N ASN A 14 -27.29 -16.54 17.20
CA ASN A 14 -28.04 -15.45 17.81
C ASN A 14 -27.87 -14.12 17.05
N TYR A 15 -28.86 -13.23 17.14
CA TYR A 15 -28.77 -11.88 16.58
C TYR A 15 -27.89 -10.95 17.42
N ILE A 16 -27.72 -11.26 18.71
CA ILE A 16 -26.95 -10.46 19.66
C ILE A 16 -25.94 -11.31 20.43
N LEU A 17 -24.77 -10.74 20.64
CA LEU A 17 -23.72 -11.28 21.50
C LEU A 17 -23.20 -10.20 22.44
N TRP A 18 -23.02 -10.56 23.72
CA TRP A 18 -22.43 -9.67 24.71
C TRP A 18 -20.91 -9.64 24.56
N PHE A 19 -20.26 -8.55 24.98
CA PHE A 19 -18.81 -8.44 24.83
C PHE A 19 -18.03 -9.56 25.55
N ASP A 20 -18.52 -10.06 26.68
CA ASP A 20 -17.94 -11.21 27.39
C ASP A 20 -18.19 -12.58 26.71
N GLN A 21 -18.89 -12.60 25.58
CA GLN A 21 -19.13 -13.77 24.74
C GLN A 21 -18.36 -13.72 23.41
N LEU A 22 -17.64 -12.63 23.16
CA LEU A 22 -16.97 -12.36 21.90
C LEU A 22 -15.46 -12.53 22.04
N HIS A 23 -14.86 -13.08 21.00
CA HIS A 23 -13.42 -13.27 20.89
C HIS A 23 -12.89 -12.78 19.54
N ARG A 24 -11.57 -12.68 19.42
CA ARG A 24 -10.86 -12.27 18.20
C ARG A 24 -11.20 -13.12 16.98
N ASP A 25 -11.54 -14.39 17.16
CA ASP A 25 -11.89 -15.30 16.07
C ASP A 25 -13.30 -15.05 15.48
N ASP A 26 -14.10 -14.16 16.10
CA ASP A 26 -15.49 -13.90 15.70
C ASP A 26 -15.64 -12.71 14.72
N VAL A 27 -14.56 -12.30 14.03
CA VAL A 27 -14.56 -11.19 13.05
C VAL A 27 -15.62 -11.39 11.96
N ASP A 28 -15.79 -12.60 11.44
CA ASP A 28 -16.80 -12.89 10.41
C ASP A 28 -18.25 -12.74 10.91
N LEU A 29 -18.44 -12.79 12.23
CA LEU A 29 -19.75 -12.71 12.87
C LEU A 29 -20.09 -11.30 13.35
N VAL A 30 -19.12 -10.53 13.85
CA VAL A 30 -19.38 -9.21 14.45
C VAL A 30 -18.47 -8.09 13.93
N GLY A 31 -17.65 -8.35 12.92
CA GLY A 31 -16.65 -7.40 12.44
C GLY A 31 -15.48 -7.21 13.39
N GLY A 32 -14.44 -6.53 12.92
CA GLY A 32 -13.18 -6.45 13.65
C GLY A 32 -13.21 -5.57 14.91
N LYS A 33 -14.01 -4.48 14.93
CA LYS A 33 -14.13 -3.65 16.14
C LYS A 33 -14.87 -4.36 17.26
N SER A 34 -16.03 -4.95 16.99
CA SER A 34 -16.82 -5.65 18.00
C SER A 34 -16.09 -6.89 18.52
N SER A 35 -15.40 -7.64 17.65
CA SER A 35 -14.60 -8.80 18.07
C SER A 35 -13.41 -8.38 18.93
N SER A 36 -12.73 -7.29 18.59
CA SER A 36 -11.63 -6.76 19.42
C SER A 36 -12.11 -6.20 20.76
N LEU A 37 -13.24 -5.49 20.81
CA LEU A 37 -13.88 -5.09 22.07
C LEU A 37 -14.27 -6.28 22.94
N GLY A 38 -14.76 -7.34 22.30
CA GLY A 38 -15.03 -8.62 22.92
C GLY A 38 -13.79 -9.22 23.57
N GLU A 39 -12.73 -9.38 22.77
CA GLU A 39 -11.43 -9.92 23.20
C GLU A 39 -10.84 -9.15 24.38
N LEU A 40 -10.87 -7.81 24.36
CA LEU A 40 -10.43 -7.01 25.49
C LEU A 40 -11.26 -7.27 26.74
N THR A 41 -12.58 -7.41 26.60
CA THR A 41 -13.51 -7.62 27.71
C THR A 41 -13.41 -9.03 28.30
N SER A 42 -13.19 -10.05 27.46
CA SER A 42 -13.22 -11.46 27.84
C SER A 42 -11.86 -12.00 28.29
N GLU A 43 -10.76 -11.54 27.68
CA GLU A 43 -9.42 -12.14 27.86
C GLU A 43 -8.39 -11.22 28.52
N THR A 44 -8.71 -9.93 28.77
CA THR A 44 -7.79 -8.98 29.44
C THR A 44 -8.41 -8.36 30.69
N ASN A 45 -7.60 -7.72 31.54
CA ASN A 45 -8.10 -7.03 32.74
C ASN A 45 -8.26 -5.52 32.55
N VAL A 46 -8.11 -5.02 31.31
CA VAL A 46 -8.21 -3.58 31.05
C VAL A 46 -9.66 -3.11 31.14
N PRO A 47 -9.91 -1.87 31.61
CA PRO A 47 -11.26 -1.37 31.77
C PRO A 47 -11.90 -1.07 30.41
N VAL A 48 -12.85 -1.90 29.97
CA VAL A 48 -13.65 -1.66 28.77
C VAL A 48 -15.09 -1.30 29.17
N PRO A 49 -15.70 -0.23 28.62
CA PRO A 49 -17.12 0.02 28.82
C PRO A 49 -17.92 -1.15 28.25
N TYR A 50 -18.74 -1.78 29.09
CA TYR A 50 -19.48 -2.98 28.74
C TYR A 50 -20.57 -2.70 27.70
N GLY A 51 -21.04 -3.73 27.01
CA GLY A 51 -21.98 -3.60 25.91
C GLY A 51 -22.28 -4.93 25.23
N PHE A 52 -22.96 -4.83 24.09
CA PHE A 52 -23.29 -5.95 23.23
C PHE A 52 -23.18 -5.54 21.76
N ALA A 53 -23.07 -6.50 20.85
CA ALA A 53 -23.03 -6.27 19.42
C ALA A 53 -24.14 -7.03 18.71
N THR A 54 -24.69 -6.46 17.64
CA THR A 54 -25.50 -7.22 16.69
C THR A 54 -24.60 -8.06 15.79
N THR A 55 -25.09 -9.19 15.30
CA THR A 55 -24.30 -10.09 14.44
C THR A 55 -24.54 -9.82 12.96
N ALA A 56 -23.65 -10.31 12.10
CA ALA A 56 -23.81 -10.37 10.65
C ALA A 56 -25.09 -11.13 10.26
N ILE A 57 -25.54 -12.08 11.09
CA ILE A 57 -26.81 -12.78 10.93
C ILE A 57 -27.98 -11.82 11.11
N ALA A 58 -27.95 -10.98 12.15
CA ALA A 58 -28.96 -9.94 12.38
C ALA A 58 -29.08 -8.97 11.20
N TYR A 59 -27.92 -8.51 10.69
CA TYR A 59 -27.88 -7.68 9.49
C TYR A 59 -28.51 -8.38 8.28
N ARG A 60 -28.09 -9.61 7.99
CA ARG A 60 -28.63 -10.38 6.85
C ARG A 60 -30.12 -10.64 6.99
N HIS A 61 -30.60 -10.93 8.20
CA HIS A 61 -32.04 -11.09 8.48
C HIS A 61 -32.82 -9.82 8.17
N PHE A 62 -32.36 -8.66 8.65
CA PHE A 62 -32.96 -7.37 8.34
C PHE A 62 -33.00 -7.09 6.82
N MET A 63 -31.88 -7.31 6.13
CA MET A 63 -31.77 -7.08 4.69
C MET A 63 -32.69 -7.99 3.86
N ASN A 64 -32.83 -9.26 4.27
CA ASN A 64 -33.68 -10.23 3.59
C ASN A 64 -35.17 -10.01 3.86
N TYR A 65 -35.57 -9.75 5.11
CA TYR A 65 -36.97 -9.54 5.48
C TYR A 65 -37.60 -8.36 4.73
N SER A 66 -36.83 -7.28 4.53
CA SER A 66 -37.28 -6.06 3.85
C SER A 66 -37.05 -6.06 2.33
N ASP A 67 -36.57 -7.18 1.77
CA ASP A 67 -36.20 -7.34 0.36
C ASP A 67 -35.26 -6.21 -0.11
N LEU A 68 -34.33 -5.81 0.75
CA LEU A 68 -33.42 -4.69 0.50
C LEU A 68 -32.33 -5.09 -0.48
N ASN A 69 -31.82 -6.32 -0.40
CA ASN A 69 -30.76 -6.81 -1.29
C ASN A 69 -31.14 -6.64 -2.77
N GLN A 70 -32.32 -7.13 -3.18
CA GLN A 70 -32.76 -7.00 -4.58
C GLN A 70 -32.97 -5.54 -5.03
N LYS A 71 -33.45 -4.68 -4.12
CA LYS A 71 -33.67 -3.24 -4.43
C LYS A 71 -32.35 -2.51 -4.59
N ILE A 72 -31.36 -2.84 -3.76
CA ILE A 72 -30.03 -2.26 -3.78
C ILE A 72 -29.27 -2.70 -5.04
N ASP A 73 -29.30 -3.99 -5.37
CA ASP A 73 -28.65 -4.51 -6.58
C ASP A 73 -29.20 -3.84 -7.85
N LYS A 74 -30.52 -3.64 -7.93
CA LYS A 74 -31.15 -2.91 -9.04
C LYS A 74 -30.69 -1.46 -9.13
N LEU A 75 -30.52 -0.76 -8.00
CA LEU A 75 -30.05 0.62 -7.99
C LEU A 75 -28.58 0.71 -8.39
N LEU A 76 -27.74 -0.19 -7.88
CA LEU A 76 -26.32 -0.24 -8.21
C LEU A 76 -26.09 -0.63 -9.67
N ALA A 77 -26.91 -1.50 -10.25
CA ALA A 77 -26.85 -1.83 -11.67
C ALA A 77 -27.14 -0.63 -12.61
N THR A 78 -27.72 0.47 -12.09
CA THR A 78 -27.89 1.72 -12.86
C THR A 78 -26.65 2.62 -12.86
N LEU A 79 -25.63 2.28 -12.07
CA LEU A 79 -24.34 2.98 -12.06
C LEU A 79 -23.54 2.52 -13.29
N THR A 80 -23.32 3.44 -14.22
CA THR A 80 -22.60 3.17 -15.48
C THR A 80 -21.10 3.39 -15.35
N ASP A 81 -20.70 4.35 -14.53
CA ASP A 81 -19.30 4.67 -14.24
C ASP A 81 -19.13 4.97 -12.73
N PRO A 82 -18.33 4.18 -11.99
CA PRO A 82 -18.02 4.46 -10.60
C PRO A 82 -17.24 5.77 -10.37
N GLU A 83 -16.62 6.33 -11.41
CA GLU A 83 -15.92 7.64 -11.35
C GLU A 83 -16.86 8.84 -11.46
N ASP A 84 -18.14 8.65 -11.83
CA ASP A 84 -19.15 9.70 -11.81
C ASP A 84 -19.63 9.93 -10.37
N SER A 85 -19.00 10.90 -9.71
CA SER A 85 -19.27 11.24 -8.31
C SER A 85 -20.71 11.72 -8.06
N GLU A 86 -21.34 12.38 -9.04
CA GLU A 86 -22.72 12.86 -8.90
C GLU A 86 -23.72 11.70 -9.00
N GLN A 87 -23.51 10.80 -9.97
CA GLN A 87 -24.33 9.60 -10.13
C GLN A 87 -24.20 8.67 -8.91
N LEU A 88 -22.97 8.45 -8.44
CA LEU A 88 -22.67 7.64 -7.26
C LEU A 88 -23.34 8.20 -6.01
N HIS A 89 -23.17 9.51 -5.74
CA HIS A 89 -23.78 10.17 -4.59
C HIS A 89 -25.31 10.02 -4.58
N ARG A 90 -25.94 10.22 -5.74
CA ARG A 90 -27.40 10.09 -5.90
C ARG A 90 -27.89 8.67 -5.65
N ILE A 91 -27.17 7.65 -6.14
CA ILE A 91 -27.53 6.24 -5.94
C ILE A 91 -27.34 5.84 -4.48
N CYS A 92 -26.19 6.15 -3.89
CA CYS A 92 -25.87 5.80 -2.51
C CYS A 92 -26.83 6.48 -1.51
N THR A 93 -27.18 7.75 -1.75
CA THR A 93 -28.19 8.46 -0.94
C THR A 93 -29.57 7.79 -1.00
N LYS A 94 -29.99 7.31 -2.18
CA LYS A 94 -31.24 6.54 -2.31
C LYS A 94 -31.18 5.20 -1.56
N ILE A 95 -30.06 4.49 -1.65
CA ILE A 95 -29.85 3.21 -0.95
C ILE A 95 -29.93 3.42 0.56
N ARG A 96 -29.19 4.39 1.11
CA ARG A 96 -29.22 4.70 2.55
C ARG A 96 -30.63 5.06 3.03
N LYS A 97 -31.36 5.86 2.25
CA LYS A 97 -32.74 6.20 2.55
C LYS A 97 -33.65 4.96 2.57
N LEU A 98 -33.53 4.06 1.60
CA LEU A 98 -34.28 2.81 1.57
C LEU A 98 -34.02 1.95 2.81
N ILE A 99 -32.76 1.87 3.25
CA ILE A 99 -32.38 1.11 4.44
C ILE A 99 -33.00 1.75 5.69
N ILE A 100 -32.93 3.07 5.86
CA ILE A 100 -33.47 3.79 7.03
C ILE A 100 -35.00 3.75 7.10
N GLU A 101 -35.69 3.73 5.95
CA GLU A 101 -37.16 3.69 5.89
C GLU A 101 -37.74 2.27 5.97
N ALA A 102 -36.90 1.24 5.84
CA ALA A 102 -37.34 -0.15 5.89
C ALA A 102 -37.80 -0.56 7.31
N PRO A 103 -38.84 -1.41 7.43
CA PRO A 103 -39.28 -1.92 8.72
C PRO A 103 -38.24 -2.89 9.30
N MET A 104 -37.85 -2.67 10.56
CA MET A 104 -37.05 -3.64 11.31
C MET A 104 -37.92 -4.88 11.63
N PRO A 105 -37.44 -6.12 11.40
CA PRO A 105 -38.13 -7.33 11.83
C PRO A 105 -38.45 -7.27 13.33
N ASN A 106 -39.68 -7.64 13.71
CA ASN A 106 -40.16 -7.51 15.09
C ASN A 106 -39.33 -8.35 16.08
N ASP A 107 -38.92 -9.54 15.67
CA ASP A 107 -38.04 -10.42 16.45
C ASP A 107 -36.70 -9.75 16.74
N LEU A 108 -36.05 -9.19 15.71
CA LEU A 108 -34.78 -8.48 15.85
C LEU A 108 -34.92 -7.19 16.70
N ALA A 109 -35.98 -6.41 16.47
CA ALA A 109 -36.23 -5.19 17.22
C ALA A 109 -36.47 -5.47 18.72
N LEU A 110 -37.21 -6.54 19.02
CA LEU A 110 -37.44 -7.01 20.39
C LEU A 110 -36.14 -7.49 21.04
N GLU A 111 -35.31 -8.27 20.33
CA GLU A 111 -34.06 -8.77 20.88
C GLU A 111 -33.09 -7.63 21.24
N ILE A 112 -32.94 -6.62 20.35
CA ILE A 112 -32.10 -5.44 20.61
C ILE A 112 -32.65 -4.63 21.79
N SER A 113 -33.97 -4.45 21.86
CA SER A 113 -34.61 -3.74 22.97
C SER A 113 -34.40 -4.45 24.31
N CYS A 114 -34.60 -5.77 24.35
CA CYS A 114 -34.39 -6.59 25.53
C CYS A 114 -32.92 -6.61 25.96
N ALA A 115 -31.97 -6.63 25.02
CA ALA A 115 -30.55 -6.53 25.31
C ALA A 115 -30.21 -5.16 25.91
N TYR A 116 -30.77 -4.06 25.39
CA TYR A 116 -30.60 -2.73 25.96
C TYR A 116 -31.18 -2.62 27.38
N ASP A 117 -32.36 -3.19 27.63
CA ASP A 117 -32.93 -3.25 28.99
C ASP A 117 -32.07 -4.10 29.94
N SER A 118 -31.54 -5.21 29.45
CA SER A 118 -30.64 -6.08 30.21
C SER A 118 -29.33 -5.36 30.54
N LEU A 119 -28.82 -4.54 29.62
CA LEU A 119 -27.64 -3.69 29.84
C LEU A 119 -27.94 -2.66 30.93
N ALA A 120 -29.11 -2.01 30.88
CA ALA A 120 -29.59 -1.09 31.91
C ALA A 120 -29.61 -1.75 33.31
N GLN A 121 -30.14 -2.96 33.40
CA GLN A 121 -30.16 -3.74 34.64
C GLN A 121 -28.75 -4.12 35.13
N LYS A 122 -27.90 -4.67 34.25
CA LYS A 122 -26.52 -5.07 34.56
C LYS A 122 -25.67 -3.90 35.04
N MET A 123 -25.88 -2.71 34.48
CA MET A 123 -25.14 -1.49 34.82
C MET A 123 -25.80 -0.68 35.95
N HIS A 124 -26.95 -1.12 36.46
CA HIS A 124 -27.75 -0.42 37.47
C HIS A 124 -28.10 1.04 37.08
N GLN A 125 -28.44 1.26 35.81
CA GLN A 125 -28.82 2.56 35.27
C GLN A 125 -30.17 2.46 34.56
N ASN A 126 -31.01 3.48 34.69
CA ASN A 126 -32.23 3.59 33.89
C ASN A 126 -31.89 4.29 32.57
N GLU A 127 -32.30 3.70 31.44
CA GLU A 127 -32.01 4.19 30.08
C GLU A 127 -30.57 4.68 29.90
N PRO A 128 -29.58 3.76 30.01
CA PRO A 128 -28.18 4.15 29.95
C PRO A 128 -27.82 4.82 28.61
N PHE A 129 -26.92 5.79 28.67
CA PHE A 129 -26.36 6.39 27.46
C PHE A 129 -25.35 5.44 26.84
N VAL A 130 -25.49 5.19 25.54
CA VAL A 130 -24.66 4.28 24.76
C VAL A 130 -24.09 4.97 23.51
N ALA A 131 -22.95 4.48 23.05
CA ALA A 131 -22.42 4.69 21.72
C ALA A 131 -22.90 3.54 20.83
N VAL A 132 -23.33 3.87 19.61
CA VAL A 132 -23.64 2.88 18.57
C VAL A 132 -22.59 3.01 17.48
N ARG A 133 -21.76 1.97 17.32
CA ARG A 133 -20.58 1.97 16.45
C ARG A 133 -20.69 0.89 15.39
N SER A 134 -20.35 1.25 14.15
CA SER A 134 -20.28 0.34 13.02
C SER A 134 -19.01 -0.53 13.10
N SER A 135 -19.18 -1.83 12.83
CA SER A 135 -18.12 -2.84 12.81
C SER A 135 -18.34 -3.77 11.62
N ALA A 136 -17.66 -3.52 10.50
CA ALA A 136 -17.84 -4.34 9.30
C ALA A 136 -16.99 -5.62 9.32
N THR A 137 -17.51 -6.69 8.71
CA THR A 137 -16.78 -7.97 8.56
C THR A 137 -15.57 -7.87 7.63
N ALA A 138 -15.46 -6.78 6.85
CA ALA A 138 -14.38 -6.54 5.91
C ALA A 138 -13.52 -5.31 6.27
N GLU A 139 -13.74 -4.68 7.44
CA GLU A 139 -13.08 -3.39 7.80
C GLU A 139 -11.56 -3.51 8.01
N ASP A 140 -11.10 -4.69 8.41
CA ASP A 140 -9.73 -4.97 8.85
C ASP A 140 -9.00 -5.98 7.95
N LEU A 141 -9.36 -6.05 6.66
CA LEU A 141 -8.63 -6.89 5.69
C LEU A 141 -7.19 -6.36 5.49
N PRO A 142 -6.17 -7.24 5.40
CA PRO A 142 -4.74 -6.84 5.32
C PRO A 142 -4.39 -5.84 4.21
N ASP A 143 -5.16 -5.87 3.12
CA ASP A 143 -4.97 -5.07 1.91
C ASP A 143 -5.99 -3.91 1.78
N ALA A 144 -6.92 -3.76 2.73
CA ALA A 144 -7.99 -2.76 2.70
C ALA A 144 -8.30 -2.22 4.12
N SER A 145 -7.60 -1.15 4.51
CA SER A 145 -7.91 -0.40 5.74
C SER A 145 -9.07 0.56 5.47
N PHE A 146 -10.28 0.23 5.93
CA PHE A 146 -11.47 1.07 5.81
C PHE A 146 -11.57 2.12 6.93
N ALA A 147 -10.42 2.59 7.44
CA ALA A 147 -10.36 3.43 8.63
C ALA A 147 -11.17 4.74 8.47
N GLY A 148 -12.13 4.95 9.38
CA GLY A 148 -12.93 6.17 9.47
C GLY A 148 -14.01 6.33 8.39
N GLU A 149 -14.38 5.26 7.68
CA GLU A 149 -15.39 5.32 6.60
C GLU A 149 -16.85 5.17 7.06
N GLN A 150 -17.08 4.76 8.31
CA GLN A 150 -18.40 4.35 8.78
C GLN A 150 -18.84 5.12 10.04
N ASP A 151 -20.15 5.35 10.13
CA ASP A 151 -20.74 6.23 11.14
C ASP A 151 -20.62 5.67 12.56
N THR A 152 -20.37 6.59 13.51
CA THR A 152 -20.45 6.37 14.96
C THR A 152 -21.43 7.38 15.54
N TYR A 153 -22.35 6.92 16.37
CA TYR A 153 -23.32 7.78 17.03
C TYR A 153 -23.09 7.76 18.54
N LEU A 154 -22.76 8.92 19.09
CA LEU A 154 -22.44 9.09 20.50
C LEU A 154 -23.64 9.60 21.30
N ASN A 155 -23.66 9.27 22.60
CA ASN A 155 -24.62 9.79 23.57
C ASN A 155 -26.09 9.52 23.21
N ILE A 156 -26.40 8.26 22.91
CA ILE A 156 -27.74 7.77 22.54
C ILE A 156 -28.41 7.12 23.74
N HIS A 157 -29.70 7.36 23.96
CA HIS A 157 -30.46 6.72 25.05
C HIS A 157 -31.91 6.47 24.61
N GLY A 158 -32.55 5.49 25.24
CA GLY A 158 -33.91 5.04 24.92
C GLY A 158 -33.94 4.02 23.78
N ARG A 159 -34.83 3.02 23.91
CA ARG A 159 -34.92 1.86 22.99
C ARG A 159 -35.10 2.27 21.53
N GLU A 160 -36.01 3.21 21.27
CA GLU A 160 -36.34 3.65 19.92
C GLU A 160 -35.15 4.31 19.23
N ASN A 161 -34.40 5.14 19.96
CA ASN A 161 -33.21 5.80 19.42
C ASN A 161 -32.09 4.80 19.16
N VAL A 162 -31.87 3.82 20.06
CA VAL A 162 -30.87 2.76 19.84
C VAL A 162 -31.19 1.97 18.58
N LEU A 163 -32.44 1.51 18.41
CA LEU A 163 -32.87 0.80 17.21
C LEU A 163 -32.65 1.62 15.94
N LYS A 164 -33.04 2.90 15.97
CA LYS A 164 -32.84 3.82 14.85
C LYS A 164 -31.35 3.96 14.51
N LYS A 165 -30.48 4.12 15.50
CA LYS A 165 -29.03 4.25 15.29
C LYS A 165 -28.37 2.96 14.81
N VAL A 166 -28.83 1.79 15.24
CA VAL A 166 -28.39 0.50 14.68
C VAL A 166 -28.73 0.42 13.19
N GLN A 167 -29.93 0.85 12.80
CA GLN A 167 -30.35 0.86 11.40
C GLN A 167 -29.60 1.90 10.57
N GLU A 168 -29.31 3.07 11.12
CA GLU A 168 -28.45 4.07 10.48
C GLU A 168 -27.01 3.54 10.33
N CYS A 169 -26.48 2.78 11.30
CA CYS A 169 -25.22 2.04 11.11
C CYS A 169 -25.33 1.08 9.91
N TYR A 170 -26.37 0.24 9.83
CA TYR A 170 -26.55 -0.65 8.68
C TYR A 170 -26.58 0.09 7.33
N ALA A 171 -27.13 1.31 7.30
CA ALA A 171 -27.12 2.16 6.12
C ALA A 171 -25.71 2.71 5.79
N SER A 172 -24.85 2.95 6.79
CA SER A 172 -23.50 3.49 6.59
C SER A 172 -22.58 2.55 5.80
N LEU A 173 -22.93 1.27 5.68
CA LEU A 173 -22.26 0.37 4.74
C LEU A 173 -22.31 0.90 3.30
N PHE A 174 -23.33 1.68 2.94
CA PHE A 174 -23.53 2.24 1.61
C PHE A 174 -23.28 3.76 1.58
N THR A 175 -22.30 4.25 2.35
CA THR A 175 -21.71 5.57 2.07
C THR A 175 -21.09 5.59 0.67
N ASP A 176 -20.98 6.78 0.08
CA ASP A 176 -20.47 6.95 -1.28
C ASP A 176 -19.05 6.37 -1.38
N ARG A 177 -18.23 6.65 -0.37
CA ARG A 177 -16.85 6.16 -0.24
C ARG A 177 -16.77 4.63 -0.11
N ALA A 178 -17.53 4.04 0.81
CA ALA A 178 -17.51 2.59 1.02
C ALA A 178 -18.03 1.83 -0.22
N THR A 179 -19.00 2.41 -0.92
CA THR A 179 -19.55 1.83 -2.16
C THR A 179 -18.57 1.92 -3.32
N TYR A 180 -17.95 3.08 -3.54
CA TYR A 180 -16.92 3.28 -4.55
C TYR A 180 -15.76 2.29 -4.39
N TYR A 181 -15.25 2.17 -3.16
CA TYR A 181 -14.12 1.30 -2.87
C TYR A 181 -14.44 -0.17 -3.15
N ARG A 182 -15.61 -0.66 -2.72
CA ARG A 182 -16.04 -2.04 -2.99
C ARG A 182 -16.16 -2.32 -4.48
N ILE A 183 -16.69 -1.38 -5.26
CA ILE A 183 -16.79 -1.52 -6.71
C ILE A 183 -15.39 -1.58 -7.34
N LYS A 184 -14.47 -0.72 -6.92
CA LYS A 184 -13.09 -0.71 -7.44
C LYS A 184 -12.31 -1.99 -7.16
N GLN A 185 -12.55 -2.60 -6.00
CA GLN A 185 -11.91 -3.86 -5.62
C GLN A 185 -12.64 -5.10 -6.15
N ASN A 186 -13.68 -4.93 -6.98
CA ASN A 186 -14.56 -6.01 -7.44
C ASN A 186 -15.09 -6.89 -6.29
N PHE A 187 -15.38 -6.28 -5.13
CA PHE A 187 -15.84 -7.01 -3.96
C PHE A 187 -17.36 -7.18 -4.01
N PRO A 188 -17.90 -8.42 -3.91
CA PRO A 188 -19.35 -8.65 -4.00
C PRO A 188 -20.11 -8.00 -2.83
N GLN A 189 -21.17 -7.25 -3.13
CA GLN A 189 -21.92 -6.45 -2.16
C GLN A 189 -22.59 -7.33 -1.09
N GLU A 190 -23.13 -8.46 -1.52
CA GLU A 190 -23.86 -9.43 -0.70
C GLU A 190 -22.99 -10.19 0.31
N LYS A 191 -21.66 -10.14 0.14
CA LYS A 191 -20.72 -10.80 1.05
C LYS A 191 -20.34 -9.96 2.26
N VAL A 192 -20.56 -8.64 2.21
CA VAL A 192 -20.20 -7.74 3.31
C VAL A 192 -21.41 -7.55 4.23
N ALA A 193 -21.21 -7.83 5.52
CA ALA A 193 -22.21 -7.56 6.55
C ALA A 193 -21.67 -6.55 7.55
N LEU A 194 -22.58 -5.87 8.25
CA LEU A 194 -22.24 -4.90 9.27
C LEU A 194 -22.81 -5.32 10.63
N SER A 195 -21.95 -5.35 11.64
CA SER A 195 -22.33 -5.39 13.04
C SER A 195 -22.44 -3.97 13.60
N ALA A 196 -23.39 -3.76 14.51
CA ALA A 196 -23.44 -2.56 15.33
C ALA A 196 -23.06 -2.92 16.77
N ALA A 197 -22.00 -2.29 17.29
CA ALA A 197 -21.62 -2.37 18.70
C ALA A 197 -22.38 -1.30 19.50
N ILE A 198 -23.13 -1.73 20.51
CA ILE A 198 -23.87 -0.88 21.45
C ILE A 198 -23.12 -0.92 22.78
N GLN A 199 -22.37 0.14 23.03
CA GLN A 199 -21.41 0.22 24.13
C GLN A 199 -21.77 1.32 25.12
N MET A 200 -21.61 1.09 26.42
CA MET A 200 -21.81 2.12 27.43
C MET A 200 -20.95 3.35 27.15
N MET A 201 -21.54 4.55 27.24
CA MET A 201 -20.79 5.78 27.11
C MET A 201 -19.92 6.02 28.35
N ALA A 202 -18.61 6.11 28.14
CA ALA A 202 -17.74 6.77 29.11
C ALA A 202 -17.94 8.29 28.98
N PHE A 203 -18.43 8.94 30.02
CA PHE A 203 -18.65 10.39 30.01
C PHE A 203 -17.32 11.10 30.16
N SER A 204 -16.63 11.29 29.05
CA SER A 204 -15.24 11.71 29.06
C SER A 204 -15.09 13.20 29.32
N LYS A 205 -14.16 13.54 30.22
CA LYS A 205 -13.59 14.89 30.33
C LYS A 205 -12.37 15.05 29.45
N ALA A 206 -11.66 13.96 29.19
CA ALA A 206 -10.58 13.89 28.22
C ALA A 206 -10.62 12.55 27.52
N ALA A 207 -10.13 12.48 26.28
CA ALA A 207 -10.04 11.26 25.51
C ALA A 207 -8.91 11.37 24.49
N GLY A 208 -8.56 10.24 23.89
CA GLY A 208 -7.58 10.24 22.84
C GLY A 208 -7.20 8.84 22.39
N VAL A 209 -5.97 8.75 21.89
CA VAL A 209 -5.44 7.59 21.17
C VAL A 209 -4.08 7.24 21.73
N MET A 210 -3.70 5.98 21.65
CA MET A 210 -2.38 5.53 22.05
C MET A 210 -1.88 4.36 21.21
N PHE A 211 -0.57 4.31 21.04
CA PHE A 211 0.14 3.32 20.24
C PHE A 211 1.19 2.63 21.08
N THR A 212 1.34 1.32 20.89
CA THR A 212 2.42 0.55 21.52
C THR A 212 3.72 0.63 20.72
N VAL A 213 3.88 1.63 19.86
CA VAL A 213 5.10 1.89 19.10
C VAL A 213 5.14 3.38 18.83
N ASN A 214 6.33 3.97 18.77
CA ASN A 214 6.45 5.31 18.22
C ASN A 214 6.18 5.25 16.72
N VAL A 215 4.98 5.65 16.29
CA VAL A 215 4.54 5.55 14.90
C VAL A 215 5.40 6.39 13.92
N ALA A 216 6.11 7.42 14.40
CA ALA A 216 7.00 8.23 13.57
C ALA A 216 8.34 7.53 13.27
N THR A 217 8.91 6.84 14.26
CA THR A 217 10.28 6.29 14.19
C THR A 217 10.31 4.76 14.06
N GLY A 218 9.23 4.10 14.44
CA GLY A 218 9.13 2.65 14.63
C GLY A 218 9.81 2.15 15.90
N ASP A 219 10.15 3.03 16.85
CA ASP A 219 10.74 2.65 18.14
C ASP A 219 9.70 1.90 18.99
N ASP A 220 9.88 0.58 19.11
CA ASP A 220 8.99 -0.33 19.82
C ASP A 220 9.25 -0.36 21.34
N THR A 221 10.26 0.36 21.82
CA THR A 221 10.52 0.54 23.24
C THR A 221 9.61 1.60 23.86
N LYS A 222 8.82 2.32 23.06
CA LYS A 222 7.98 3.44 23.49
C LYS A 222 6.49 3.17 23.32
N VAL A 223 5.70 3.72 24.24
CA VAL A 223 4.26 3.95 24.08
C VAL A 223 4.05 5.42 23.78
N MET A 224 3.26 5.72 22.77
CA MET A 224 2.90 7.08 22.40
C MET A 224 1.43 7.31 22.74
N ILE A 225 1.13 8.40 23.46
CA ILE A 225 -0.22 8.72 23.93
C ILE A 225 -0.56 10.14 23.48
N GLU A 226 -1.71 10.31 22.83
CA GLU A 226 -2.27 11.62 22.51
C GLU A 226 -3.57 11.85 23.28
N ALA A 227 -3.78 13.08 23.77
CA ALA A 227 -4.91 13.42 24.63
C ALA A 227 -5.50 14.80 24.32
N SER A 228 -6.82 14.92 24.35
CA SER A 228 -7.50 16.23 24.36
C SER A 228 -8.73 16.22 25.27
N TRP A 229 -9.24 17.41 25.58
CA TRP A 229 -10.49 17.62 26.32
C TRP A 229 -11.72 17.12 25.54
N GLY A 230 -12.74 16.65 26.27
CA GLY A 230 -14.01 16.19 25.74
C GLY A 230 -14.01 14.74 25.22
N LEU A 231 -14.87 14.49 24.23
CA LEU A 231 -15.01 13.21 23.52
C LEU A 231 -13.90 13.01 22.48
N GLY A 232 -13.46 11.76 22.30
CA GLY A 232 -12.28 11.40 21.49
C GLY A 232 -12.42 11.65 19.98
N GLU A 233 -13.64 11.89 19.48
CA GLU A 233 -13.93 12.08 18.06
C GLU A 233 -13.07 13.18 17.42
N TYR A 234 -12.82 14.28 18.13
CA TYR A 234 -12.01 15.40 17.64
C TYR A 234 -10.51 15.11 17.60
N VAL A 235 -10.03 14.13 18.37
CA VAL A 235 -8.65 13.64 18.31
C VAL A 235 -8.49 12.72 17.10
N VAL A 236 -9.43 11.80 16.92
CA VAL A 236 -9.44 10.84 15.79
C VAL A 236 -9.60 11.57 14.45
N SER A 237 -10.51 12.53 14.35
CA SER A 237 -10.71 13.33 13.12
C SER A 237 -9.58 14.33 12.85
N GLY A 238 -8.76 14.65 13.87
CA GLY A 238 -7.75 15.71 13.80
C GLY A 238 -8.31 17.13 13.84
N THR A 239 -9.58 17.30 14.24
CA THR A 239 -10.20 18.62 14.44
C THR A 239 -9.44 19.44 15.47
N VAL A 240 -8.89 18.79 16.49
CA VAL A 240 -8.05 19.41 17.52
C VAL A 240 -6.62 18.89 17.43
N THR A 241 -5.64 19.70 17.84
CA THR A 241 -4.28 19.20 18.04
C THR A 241 -4.17 18.72 19.49
N PRO A 242 -3.92 17.43 19.74
CA PRO A 242 -3.88 16.89 21.09
C PRO A 242 -2.55 17.20 21.79
N ASP A 243 -2.50 16.98 23.10
CA ASP A 243 -1.26 16.79 23.83
C ASP A 243 -0.56 15.52 23.34
N ASN A 244 0.76 15.46 23.46
CA ASN A 244 1.56 14.32 23.03
C ASN A 244 2.53 13.89 24.13
N TYR A 245 2.43 12.62 24.53
CA TYR A 245 3.26 12.01 25.56
C TYR A 245 3.96 10.77 25.00
N VAL A 246 5.21 10.56 25.41
CA VAL A 246 5.96 9.34 25.10
C VAL A 246 6.43 8.72 26.40
N VAL A 247 6.12 7.45 26.61
CA VAL A 247 6.47 6.65 27.78
C VAL A 247 7.40 5.53 27.35
N ASP A 248 8.47 5.30 28.09
CA ASP A 248 9.36 4.15 27.88
C ASP A 248 8.79 2.88 28.53
N LYS A 249 8.59 1.81 27.75
CA LYS A 249 7.95 0.56 28.19
C LYS A 249 8.74 -0.22 29.25
N ASN A 250 10.06 -0.02 29.29
CA ASN A 250 10.95 -0.75 30.19
C ASN A 250 10.97 -0.09 31.56
N THR A 251 11.11 1.23 31.59
CA THR A 251 11.22 2.02 32.81
C THR A 251 9.89 2.57 33.32
N MET A 252 8.83 2.55 32.50
CA MET A 252 7.53 3.17 32.76
C MET A 252 7.66 4.65 33.15
N LYS A 253 8.59 5.37 32.51
CA LYS A 253 8.81 6.81 32.72
C LYS A 253 8.38 7.59 31.50
N ILE A 254 7.79 8.77 31.73
CA ILE A 254 7.50 9.74 30.67
C ILE A 254 8.83 10.33 30.19
N VAL A 255 9.21 10.05 28.95
CA VAL A 255 10.46 10.51 28.32
C VAL A 255 10.26 11.78 27.49
N HIS A 256 9.04 12.04 27.03
CA HIS A 256 8.67 13.26 26.34
C HIS A 256 7.26 13.68 26.72
N LYS A 257 7.06 14.97 26.98
CA LYS A 257 5.77 15.57 27.31
C LYS A 257 5.60 16.86 26.55
N MET A 258 4.51 16.94 25.80
CA MET A 258 4.13 18.12 25.04
C MET A 258 2.68 18.46 25.30
N VAL A 259 2.46 19.66 25.80
CA VAL A 259 1.12 20.21 26.01
C VAL A 259 0.84 21.23 24.92
N THR A 260 -0.29 21.08 24.25
CA THR A 260 -0.72 21.95 23.16
C THR A 260 -1.98 22.73 23.55
N LYS A 261 -2.20 23.83 22.84
CA LYS A 261 -3.39 24.65 23.02
C LYS A 261 -4.62 23.91 22.46
N LYS A 262 -5.59 23.61 23.31
CA LYS A 262 -6.83 22.89 22.96
C LYS A 262 -8.02 23.86 23.05
N PRO A 263 -8.38 24.56 21.96
CA PRO A 263 -9.34 25.68 22.02
C PRO A 263 -10.80 25.25 22.06
N ILE A 264 -11.09 24.03 21.62
CA ILE A 264 -12.44 23.47 21.49
C ILE A 264 -12.45 22.03 22.00
N GLU A 265 -13.61 21.60 22.44
CA GLU A 265 -13.89 20.24 22.88
C GLU A 265 -15.30 19.83 22.42
N LEU A 266 -15.49 18.53 22.20
CA LEU A 266 -16.79 17.96 21.91
C LEU A 266 -17.37 17.40 23.22
N ILE A 267 -18.53 17.92 23.65
CA ILE A 267 -19.18 17.50 24.89
C ILE A 267 -20.55 16.88 24.61
N ARG A 268 -21.04 16.08 25.57
CA ARG A 268 -22.39 15.52 25.52
C ARG A 268 -23.44 16.56 25.86
N LEU A 269 -24.60 16.46 25.21
CA LEU A 269 -25.82 17.14 25.65
C LEU A 269 -26.56 16.29 26.70
N PRO A 270 -27.18 16.90 27.73
CA PRO A 270 -27.98 16.16 28.71
C PRO A 270 -29.12 15.35 28.08
N SER A 271 -29.73 15.86 27.01
CA SER A 271 -30.86 15.25 26.30
C SER A 271 -30.49 14.17 25.27
N GLY A 272 -29.19 13.92 25.04
CA GLY A 272 -28.69 13.06 23.96
C GLY A 272 -28.03 13.86 22.83
N GLY A 273 -27.06 13.24 22.15
CA GLY A 273 -26.22 13.88 21.13
C GLY A 273 -25.03 14.68 21.68
N THR A 274 -24.30 15.38 20.82
CA THR A 274 -23.07 16.09 21.16
C THR A 274 -23.09 17.53 20.65
N ILE A 275 -22.29 18.41 21.26
CA ILE A 275 -22.12 19.80 20.84
C ILE A 275 -20.66 20.22 20.99
N GLU A 276 -20.18 21.02 20.04
CA GLU A 276 -18.89 21.69 20.16
C GLU A 276 -18.99 22.86 21.15
N GLN A 277 -18.02 22.94 22.05
CA GLN A 277 -17.86 24.07 22.96
C GLN A 277 -16.40 24.54 22.98
N LYS A 278 -16.20 25.83 23.28
CA LYS A 278 -14.87 26.36 23.61
C LYS A 278 -14.43 25.87 24.99
N VAL A 279 -13.20 25.39 25.06
CA VAL A 279 -12.57 25.05 26.34
C VAL A 279 -12.39 26.32 27.18
N ALA A 280 -12.57 26.20 28.50
CA ALA A 280 -12.44 27.34 29.41
C ALA A 280 -11.03 27.97 29.32
N PRO A 281 -10.88 29.31 29.35
CA PRO A 281 -9.60 29.98 29.09
C PRO A 281 -8.43 29.53 29.98
N ASP A 282 -8.74 29.12 31.20
CA ASP A 282 -7.83 28.58 32.21
C ASP A 282 -7.43 27.12 31.96
N GLN A 283 -8.20 26.35 31.19
CA GLN A 283 -7.92 24.94 30.85
C GLN A 283 -7.32 24.74 29.46
N VAL A 284 -7.41 25.74 28.58
CA VAL A 284 -6.99 25.68 27.17
C VAL A 284 -5.51 25.28 26.98
N ASN A 285 -4.63 25.62 27.94
CA ASN A 285 -3.20 25.30 27.89
C ASN A 285 -2.77 24.26 28.92
N GLU A 286 -3.71 23.71 29.69
CA GLU A 286 -3.43 22.69 30.70
C GLU A 286 -3.34 21.30 30.04
N PRO A 287 -2.55 20.36 30.62
CA PRO A 287 -2.50 19.00 30.14
C PRO A 287 -3.84 18.29 30.36
N ALA A 288 -4.32 17.58 29.35
CA ALA A 288 -5.55 16.79 29.45
C ALA A 288 -5.45 15.59 30.41
N LEU A 289 -4.22 15.14 30.69
CA LEU A 289 -3.92 14.03 31.59
C LEU A 289 -2.89 14.41 32.67
N THR A 290 -3.05 13.80 33.84
CA THR A 290 -2.02 13.77 34.87
C THR A 290 -0.93 12.75 34.56
N ASP A 291 0.26 12.91 35.14
CA ASP A 291 1.37 11.96 34.94
C ASP A 291 1.00 10.54 35.39
N ALA A 292 0.21 10.40 36.47
CA ALA A 292 -0.28 9.10 36.94
C ALA A 292 -1.16 8.41 35.90
N GLN A 293 -2.07 9.15 35.27
CA GLN A 293 -2.96 8.63 34.22
C GLN A 293 -2.19 8.25 32.95
N ILE A 294 -1.14 9.02 32.60
CA ILE A 294 -0.27 8.70 31.45
C ILE A 294 0.43 7.35 31.68
N ILE A 295 0.95 7.11 32.89
CA ILE A 295 1.59 5.84 33.23
C ILE A 295 0.60 4.69 33.30
N GLU A 296 -0.61 4.93 33.82
CA GLU A 296 -1.69 3.94 33.85
C GLU A 296 -2.09 3.48 32.43
N LEU A 297 -2.31 4.43 31.51
CA LEU A 297 -2.57 4.15 30.09
C LEU A 297 -1.45 3.35 29.44
N ALA A 298 -0.18 3.72 29.69
CA ALA A 298 0.96 2.97 29.18
C ALA A 298 1.01 1.53 29.75
N GLY A 299 0.53 1.33 30.97
CA GLY A 299 0.34 0.01 31.57
C GLY A 299 -0.67 -0.83 30.79
N TYR A 300 -1.85 -0.28 30.51
CA TYR A 300 -2.87 -0.94 29.68
C TYR A 300 -2.34 -1.25 28.28
N ALA A 301 -1.66 -0.31 27.62
CA ALA A 301 -1.07 -0.51 26.30
C ALA A 301 -0.12 -1.73 26.27
N LYS A 302 0.71 -1.89 27.31
CA LYS A 302 1.65 -3.01 27.42
C LYS A 302 0.95 -4.36 27.66
N GLU A 303 -0.12 -4.37 28.44
CA GLU A 303 -0.94 -5.57 28.67
C GLU A 303 -1.62 -6.01 27.36
N ILE A 304 -2.20 -5.06 26.62
CA ILE A 304 -2.89 -5.31 25.36
C ILE A 304 -1.89 -5.78 24.28
N GLU A 305 -0.74 -5.12 24.12
CA GLU A 305 0.31 -5.54 23.17
C GLU A 305 0.76 -6.98 23.44
N LYS A 306 0.97 -7.32 24.71
CA LYS A 306 1.39 -8.65 25.14
C LYS A 306 0.33 -9.70 24.80
N HIS A 307 -0.95 -9.37 24.97
CA HIS A 307 -2.07 -10.26 24.64
C HIS A 307 -2.17 -10.51 23.14
N TYR A 308 -2.15 -9.45 22.33
CA TYR A 308 -2.37 -9.55 20.88
C TYR A 308 -1.13 -10.03 20.11
N GLY A 309 0.07 -9.87 20.67
CA GLY A 309 1.34 -10.30 20.07
C GLY A 309 1.82 -9.43 18.90
N CYS A 310 1.21 -8.28 18.69
CA CYS A 310 1.53 -7.30 17.65
C CYS A 310 1.45 -5.87 18.21
N TYR A 311 1.91 -4.87 17.45
CA TYR A 311 1.70 -3.48 17.86
C TYR A 311 0.22 -3.12 17.75
N MET A 312 -0.22 -2.24 18.63
CA MET A 312 -1.64 -1.92 18.81
C MET A 312 -1.87 -0.42 18.70
N ASP A 313 -2.96 -0.07 18.02
CA ASP A 313 -3.62 1.24 17.95
C ASP A 313 -4.88 1.18 18.81
N MET A 314 -4.99 2.04 19.82
CA MET A 314 -6.06 1.99 20.83
C MET A 314 -6.66 3.37 21.07
N GLU A 315 -7.97 3.41 21.23
CA GLU A 315 -8.71 4.59 21.66
C GLU A 315 -9.07 4.46 23.14
N TRP A 316 -8.97 5.57 23.87
CA TRP A 316 -9.24 5.60 25.30
C TRP A 316 -10.01 6.87 25.70
N SER A 317 -10.66 6.80 26.86
CA SER A 317 -11.39 7.91 27.46
C SER A 317 -11.19 7.97 28.97
N LEU A 318 -11.02 9.19 29.50
CA LEU A 318 -10.99 9.50 30.92
C LEU A 318 -12.35 10.06 31.33
N ASP A 319 -13.09 9.34 32.17
CA ASP A 319 -14.42 9.76 32.60
C ASP A 319 -14.40 10.89 33.66
N GLN A 320 -15.59 11.41 33.99
CA GLN A 320 -15.76 12.45 35.01
C GLN A 320 -15.29 12.04 36.42
N ASN A 321 -15.14 10.73 36.68
CA ASN A 321 -14.69 10.17 37.96
C ASN A 321 -13.19 9.82 37.95
N ASP A 322 -12.43 10.35 36.98
CA ASP A 322 -11.00 10.06 36.80
C ASP A 322 -10.67 8.61 36.46
N LYS A 323 -11.66 7.82 36.00
CA LYS A 323 -11.42 6.44 35.56
C LYS A 323 -11.11 6.40 34.07
N LEU A 324 -10.04 5.69 33.73
CA LEU A 324 -9.64 5.42 32.35
C LEU A 324 -10.41 4.21 31.80
N TRP A 325 -10.77 4.30 30.53
CA TRP A 325 -11.52 3.29 29.79
C TRP A 325 -10.91 3.11 28.41
N LEU A 326 -10.78 1.86 27.96
CA LEU A 326 -10.42 1.49 26.60
C LEU A 326 -11.70 1.35 25.79
N VAL A 327 -11.83 2.16 24.75
CA VAL A 327 -13.06 2.23 23.95
C VAL A 327 -12.92 1.58 22.58
N GLN A 328 -11.69 1.30 22.13
CA GLN A 328 -11.37 0.52 20.93
C GLN A 328 -9.92 0.04 20.97
N ALA A 329 -9.62 -1.10 20.34
CA ALA A 329 -8.25 -1.53 20.04
C ALA A 329 -8.21 -2.28 18.71
N ARG A 330 -7.11 -2.15 17.98
CA ARG A 330 -6.83 -2.93 16.77
C ARG A 330 -5.32 -3.03 16.54
N PRO A 331 -4.85 -4.01 15.75
CA PRO A 331 -3.45 -4.04 15.30
C PRO A 331 -3.07 -2.74 14.58
N GLU A 332 -1.89 -2.22 14.86
CA GLU A 332 -1.33 -1.06 14.14
C GLU A 332 -0.91 -1.50 12.73
N THR A 333 -1.21 -0.71 11.70
CA THR A 333 -1.20 -1.20 10.30
C THR A 333 0.18 -1.17 9.63
N VAL A 334 1.12 -0.30 10.03
CA VAL A 334 2.37 -0.07 9.29
C VAL A 334 3.54 -0.86 9.87
N TRP A 335 3.71 -0.83 11.18
CA TRP A 335 4.79 -1.47 11.91
C TRP A 335 4.44 -2.90 12.32
N SER A 336 3.17 -3.24 12.58
CA SER A 336 2.80 -4.65 12.90
C SER A 336 2.96 -5.59 11.70
N GLN A 337 2.89 -5.06 10.48
CA GLN A 337 3.17 -5.82 9.25
C GLN A 337 4.69 -6.05 9.05
N LYS A 338 5.56 -5.29 9.73
CA LYS A 338 7.01 -5.48 9.73
C LYS A 338 7.40 -6.34 10.94
N LYS A 339 7.82 -7.60 10.72
CA LYS A 339 8.39 -8.43 11.80
C LYS A 339 9.51 -7.69 12.53
N LYS A 340 9.44 -7.66 13.87
CA LYS A 340 10.38 -7.00 14.79
C LYS A 340 11.84 -7.19 14.38
N GLN A 341 12.48 -6.10 13.97
CA GLN A 341 13.94 -5.93 13.99
C GLN A 341 14.26 -4.93 15.10
N GLU A 342 15.05 -5.35 16.09
CA GLU A 342 15.54 -4.47 17.15
C GLU A 342 16.43 -3.36 16.56
N LYS A 343 16.15 -2.11 16.94
CA LYS A 343 16.96 -0.94 16.60
C LYS A 343 17.60 -0.37 17.87
N THR A 344 18.88 -0.05 17.79
CA THR A 344 19.61 0.77 18.76
C THR A 344 19.75 2.20 18.21
N ASP A 345 19.20 3.18 18.93
CA ASP A 345 19.32 4.60 18.60
C ASP A 345 20.66 5.20 19.06
N ALA A 346 21.25 6.04 18.20
CA ALA A 346 22.28 7.01 18.58
C ALA A 346 21.91 8.39 18.01
N PRO A 347 22.02 9.48 18.81
CA PRO A 347 21.62 10.81 18.37
C PRO A 347 22.70 11.44 17.48
N GLN A 348 22.30 12.02 16.35
CA GLN A 348 23.16 12.84 15.49
C GLN A 348 22.80 14.32 15.67
N GLU A 349 23.78 15.12 16.10
CA GLU A 349 23.70 16.58 16.15
C GLU A 349 23.71 17.18 14.74
N ALA A 350 22.85 18.18 14.51
CA ALA A 350 22.74 18.91 13.25
C ALA A 350 23.60 20.18 13.28
N THR A 351 24.53 20.30 12.33
CA THR A 351 25.29 21.54 12.04
C THR A 351 24.79 22.17 10.75
N THR A 352 24.20 23.38 10.85
CA THR A 352 24.25 24.59 9.99
C THR A 352 22.92 25.35 10.05
N GLU A 353 22.98 26.67 10.28
CA GLU A 353 21.82 27.55 10.44
C GLU A 353 21.05 27.72 9.11
N HIS A 354 20.09 26.84 8.85
CA HIS A 354 19.07 27.05 7.82
C HIS A 354 17.91 27.85 8.42
N ARG A 355 17.40 28.84 7.67
CA ARG A 355 16.24 29.64 8.11
C ARG A 355 15.01 28.75 8.18
N VAL A 356 14.64 28.36 9.40
CA VAL A 356 13.41 27.63 9.70
C VAL A 356 12.22 28.58 9.47
N LEU A 357 11.28 28.15 8.62
CA LEU A 357 10.03 28.87 8.37
C LEU A 357 8.97 28.50 9.40
N LEU A 358 8.81 27.21 9.69
CA LEU A 358 7.86 26.72 10.69
C LEU A 358 8.23 25.31 11.17
N LYS A 359 7.57 24.86 12.24
CA LYS A 359 7.71 23.51 12.82
C LYS A 359 6.34 22.85 12.92
N GLY A 360 6.31 21.52 12.90
CA GLY A 360 5.11 20.69 13.01
C GLY A 360 5.40 19.35 13.68
N LEU A 361 4.37 18.54 13.90
CA LEU A 361 4.52 17.16 14.36
C LEU A 361 4.95 16.27 13.18
N PRO A 362 6.00 15.43 13.32
CA PRO A 362 6.51 14.58 12.24
C PRO A 362 5.59 13.38 12.02
N ALA A 363 4.52 13.56 11.24
CA ALA A 363 3.48 12.56 11.03
C ALA A 363 3.94 11.39 10.17
N SER A 364 4.64 11.65 9.08
CA SER A 364 5.21 10.65 8.18
C SER A 364 6.62 11.07 7.78
N PRO A 365 7.65 10.24 8.01
CA PRO A 365 9.04 10.65 7.87
C PRO A 365 9.42 10.89 6.41
N GLY A 366 10.35 11.82 6.18
CA GLY A 366 10.92 12.10 4.87
C GLY A 366 11.57 13.48 4.78
N PHE A 367 12.34 13.71 3.72
CA PHE A 367 13.06 14.96 3.49
C PHE A 367 12.93 15.34 2.01
N VAL A 368 12.17 16.39 1.71
CA VAL A 368 11.82 16.72 0.31
C VAL A 368 11.71 18.22 0.10
N SER A 369 12.10 18.71 -1.08
CA SER A 369 11.88 20.10 -1.48
C SER A 369 10.77 20.18 -2.52
N GLY A 370 9.91 21.19 -2.43
CA GLY A 370 8.86 21.40 -3.41
C GLY A 370 8.24 22.80 -3.33
N LYS A 371 7.41 23.13 -4.33
CA LYS A 371 6.65 24.38 -4.34
C LYS A 371 5.40 24.24 -3.49
N VAL A 372 5.19 25.18 -2.58
CA VAL A 372 3.99 25.28 -1.76
C VAL A 372 2.78 25.58 -2.62
N HIS A 373 1.72 24.80 -2.43
CA HIS A 373 0.40 25.10 -2.94
C HIS A 373 -0.60 24.94 -1.78
N ILE A 374 -1.11 26.08 -1.35
CA ILE A 374 -2.12 26.25 -0.31
C ILE A 374 -3.49 26.08 -0.95
N ILE A 375 -4.24 25.13 -0.42
CA ILE A 375 -5.62 24.86 -0.83
C ILE A 375 -6.45 24.86 0.45
N ASP A 376 -7.53 25.64 0.46
CA ASP A 376 -8.42 25.77 1.62
C ASP A 376 -9.64 24.86 1.52
N ASP A 377 -10.12 24.56 0.31
CA ASP A 377 -11.31 23.73 0.05
C ASP A 377 -10.96 22.60 -0.96
N PRO A 378 -11.39 21.35 -0.72
CA PRO A 378 -11.13 20.24 -1.63
C PRO A 378 -11.69 20.43 -3.06
N LYS A 379 -12.61 21.37 -3.29
CA LYS A 379 -13.07 21.71 -4.66
C LYS A 379 -11.96 22.22 -5.57
N ASP A 380 -10.93 22.83 -4.99
CA ASP A 380 -9.83 23.44 -5.73
C ASP A 380 -8.66 22.46 -5.98
N ILE A 381 -8.82 21.17 -5.62
CA ILE A 381 -7.83 20.10 -5.83
C ILE A 381 -7.41 19.95 -7.30
N ASN A 382 -8.28 20.32 -8.23
CA ASN A 382 -7.98 20.26 -9.67
C ASN A 382 -6.83 21.20 -10.08
N GLU A 383 -6.55 22.23 -9.29
CA GLU A 383 -5.46 23.17 -9.53
C GLU A 383 -4.10 22.66 -9.02
N PHE A 384 -4.11 21.63 -8.15
CA PHE A 384 -2.91 21.05 -7.54
C PHE A 384 -2.11 20.18 -8.51
N LYS A 385 -0.80 20.41 -8.59
CA LYS A 385 0.09 19.74 -9.54
C LYS A 385 0.96 18.68 -8.85
N GLN A 386 1.36 17.68 -9.63
CA GLN A 386 2.27 16.63 -9.17
C GLN A 386 3.59 17.22 -8.66
N GLY A 387 4.02 16.78 -7.48
CA GLY A 387 5.28 17.19 -6.86
C GLY A 387 5.22 18.50 -6.06
N GLU A 388 4.05 19.12 -5.93
CA GLU A 388 3.86 20.29 -5.07
C GLU A 388 3.75 19.88 -3.58
N VAL A 389 4.07 20.80 -2.68
CA VAL A 389 3.87 20.65 -1.24
C VAL A 389 2.46 21.14 -0.92
N LEU A 390 1.59 20.20 -0.55
CA LEU A 390 0.21 20.51 -0.17
C LEU A 390 0.19 21.18 1.20
N VAL A 391 -0.34 22.40 1.27
CA VAL A 391 -0.53 23.11 2.53
C VAL A 391 -2.01 23.38 2.74
N THR A 392 -2.57 22.96 3.86
CA THR A 392 -4.00 23.16 4.14
C THR A 392 -4.31 23.25 5.63
N LEU A 393 -5.56 23.57 5.98
CA LEU A 393 -6.03 23.60 7.37
C LEU A 393 -6.01 22.18 7.97
N MET A 394 -6.68 21.26 7.29
CA MET A 394 -6.77 19.83 7.58
C MET A 394 -7.12 19.09 6.30
N THR A 395 -6.82 17.79 6.23
CA THR A 395 -7.27 16.94 5.11
C THR A 395 -8.45 16.09 5.54
N SER A 396 -9.41 15.90 4.63
CA SER A 396 -10.43 14.85 4.67
C SER A 396 -10.17 13.82 3.55
N PRO A 397 -10.93 12.72 3.45
CA PRO A 397 -10.78 11.73 2.38
C PRO A 397 -10.88 12.31 0.96
N ASP A 398 -11.64 13.40 0.80
CA ASP A 398 -11.76 14.12 -0.49
C ASP A 398 -10.41 14.67 -0.99
N TRP A 399 -9.43 14.80 -0.09
CA TRP A 399 -8.09 15.29 -0.38
C TRP A 399 -7.15 14.21 -0.93
N VAL A 400 -7.53 12.93 -0.87
CA VAL A 400 -6.71 11.80 -1.34
C VAL A 400 -6.17 12.01 -2.77
N PRO A 401 -6.94 12.51 -3.76
CA PRO A 401 -6.42 12.79 -5.09
C PRO A 401 -5.30 13.83 -5.10
N ALA A 402 -5.37 14.88 -4.27
CA ALA A 402 -4.28 15.86 -4.11
C ALA A 402 -3.11 15.27 -3.32
N MET A 403 -3.39 14.52 -2.25
CA MET A 403 -2.37 13.87 -1.43
C MET A 403 -1.50 12.95 -2.29
N LYS A 404 -2.09 12.09 -3.14
CA LYS A 404 -1.35 11.23 -4.08
C LYS A 404 -0.41 12.00 -5.02
N LYS A 405 -0.73 13.26 -5.32
CA LYS A 405 0.08 14.13 -6.17
C LYS A 405 1.18 14.86 -5.39
N ALA A 406 1.06 14.98 -4.07
CA ALA A 406 1.89 15.84 -3.26
C ALA A 406 3.29 15.25 -3.03
N ALA A 407 4.33 16.09 -3.12
CA ALA A 407 5.68 15.73 -2.69
C ALA A 407 5.80 15.69 -1.16
N ALA A 408 5.06 16.56 -0.47
CA ALA A 408 4.91 16.58 0.98
C ALA A 408 3.57 17.23 1.36
N ILE A 409 3.10 16.95 2.57
CA ILE A 409 1.85 17.48 3.10
C ILE A 409 2.12 18.22 4.42
N ILE A 410 1.60 19.44 4.54
CA ILE A 410 1.71 20.27 5.75
C ILE A 410 0.31 20.73 6.16
N THR A 411 -0.13 20.40 7.37
CA THR A 411 -1.42 20.88 7.90
C THR A 411 -1.27 21.83 9.09
N ASN A 412 -2.21 22.78 9.20
CA ASN A 412 -2.29 23.66 10.37
C ASN A 412 -2.69 22.90 11.64
N ASN A 413 -3.64 21.99 11.51
CA ASN A 413 -4.24 21.23 12.60
C ASN A 413 -3.97 19.72 12.44
N GLY A 414 -4.18 18.96 13.51
CA GLY A 414 -4.12 17.51 13.53
C GLY A 414 -2.99 16.96 14.41
N GLY A 415 -3.29 15.84 15.07
CA GLY A 415 -2.33 15.00 15.78
C GLY A 415 -1.76 13.90 14.90
N MET A 416 -1.02 12.96 15.50
CA MET A 416 -0.34 11.89 14.77
C MET A 416 -1.30 10.81 14.24
N THR A 417 -2.57 10.92 14.58
CA THR A 417 -3.66 10.03 14.15
C THR A 417 -4.65 10.68 13.23
N CYS A 418 -4.46 11.94 12.86
CA CYS A 418 -5.38 12.61 11.95
C CYS A 418 -5.33 11.96 10.56
N HIS A 419 -6.35 12.23 9.75
CA HIS A 419 -6.46 11.72 8.38
C HIS A 419 -5.17 11.95 7.56
N ALA A 420 -4.57 13.15 7.64
CA ALA A 420 -3.33 13.46 6.95
C ALA A 420 -2.20 12.51 7.38
N ALA A 421 -2.04 12.30 8.69
CA ALA A 421 -0.97 11.48 9.24
C ALA A 421 -1.10 9.99 8.86
N ILE A 422 -2.30 9.43 8.93
CA ILE A 422 -2.55 8.02 8.61
C ILE A 422 -2.31 7.78 7.11
N VAL A 423 -3.02 8.52 6.25
CA VAL A 423 -2.98 8.32 4.81
C VAL A 423 -1.58 8.63 4.26
N SER A 424 -0.87 9.64 4.79
CA SER A 424 0.51 9.91 4.38
C SER A 424 1.49 8.82 4.78
N ARG A 425 1.28 8.09 5.90
CA ARG A 425 2.11 6.93 6.25
C ARG A 425 1.86 5.76 5.30
N GLU A 426 0.60 5.49 5.01
CA GLU A 426 0.18 4.44 4.07
C GLU A 426 0.75 4.70 2.67
N MET A 427 0.70 5.96 2.22
CA MET A 427 1.23 6.39 0.92
C MET A 427 2.74 6.71 0.93
N GLN A 428 3.42 6.61 2.08
CA GLN A 428 4.83 6.98 2.27
C GLN A 428 5.20 8.40 1.82
N ILE A 429 4.27 9.35 1.98
CA ILE A 429 4.47 10.76 1.65
C ILE A 429 4.96 11.50 2.91
N PRO A 430 6.04 12.31 2.84
CA PRO A 430 6.50 13.11 3.96
C PRO A 430 5.39 14.07 4.46
N CYS A 431 5.08 14.03 5.76
CA CYS A 431 3.94 14.78 6.30
C CYS A 431 4.26 15.44 7.65
N LEU A 432 3.92 16.73 7.77
CA LEU A 432 3.90 17.46 9.04
C LEU A 432 2.47 17.91 9.35
N VAL A 433 2.05 17.70 10.59
CA VAL A 433 0.70 18.08 11.04
C VAL A 433 0.77 19.01 12.25
N GLY A 434 -0.31 19.75 12.51
CA GLY A 434 -0.43 20.55 13.72
C GLY A 434 0.55 21.72 13.81
N THR A 435 0.93 22.35 12.69
CA THR A 435 1.91 23.46 12.67
C THR A 435 1.51 24.65 13.57
N THR A 436 0.20 24.92 13.69
CA THR A 436 -0.33 25.95 14.59
C THR A 436 0.05 25.69 16.05
N SER A 437 0.03 24.43 16.48
CA SER A 437 0.39 24.05 17.85
C SER A 437 1.89 24.20 18.15
N ARG A 438 2.72 24.25 17.12
CA ARG A 438 4.19 24.37 17.19
C ARG A 438 4.71 25.78 16.88
N GLY A 439 3.81 26.74 16.72
CA GLY A 439 4.14 28.17 16.71
C GLY A 439 3.31 29.01 15.75
N GLN A 440 3.21 28.61 14.47
CA GLN A 440 2.52 29.40 13.43
C GLN A 440 1.76 28.49 12.47
N ALA A 441 0.60 28.97 11.99
CA ALA A 441 -0.18 28.27 10.99
C ALA A 441 0.52 28.29 9.63
N ALA A 442 0.78 27.11 9.04
CA ALA A 442 1.40 26.97 7.74
C ALA A 442 0.69 27.75 6.62
N THR A 443 -0.65 27.78 6.61
CA THR A 443 -1.42 28.54 5.60
C THR A 443 -1.23 30.06 5.69
N LYS A 444 -0.72 30.59 6.82
CA LYS A 444 -0.43 32.02 7.01
C LYS A 444 1.06 32.35 6.83
N THR A 445 1.93 31.38 7.12
CA THR A 445 3.39 31.57 7.10
C THR A 445 3.98 31.32 5.71
N LEU A 446 3.46 30.32 4.99
CA LEU A 446 3.92 29.96 3.64
C LEU A 446 3.08 30.68 2.57
N LYS A 447 3.61 30.78 1.33
CA LYS A 447 2.90 31.40 0.20
C LYS A 447 2.81 30.46 -1.01
N ASN A 448 1.73 30.59 -1.79
CA ASN A 448 1.60 29.86 -3.06
C ASN A 448 2.79 30.12 -3.98
N GLY A 449 3.36 29.04 -4.51
CA GLY A 449 4.55 29.05 -5.37
C GLY A 449 5.90 29.18 -4.64
N GLU A 450 5.90 29.38 -3.33
CA GLU A 450 7.13 29.45 -2.52
C GLU A 450 7.82 28.08 -2.49
N THR A 451 9.13 28.04 -2.72
CA THR A 451 9.88 26.79 -2.62
C THR A 451 10.36 26.57 -1.20
N VAL A 452 10.04 25.41 -0.63
CA VAL A 452 10.40 25.04 0.75
C VAL A 452 11.05 23.67 0.78
N THR A 453 11.83 23.40 1.83
CA THR A 453 12.31 22.06 2.16
C THR A 453 11.57 21.56 3.39
N VAL A 454 10.96 20.40 3.29
CA VAL A 454 10.19 19.75 4.34
C VAL A 454 11.04 18.61 4.91
N ASP A 455 11.51 18.79 6.15
CA ASP A 455 12.11 17.75 6.97
C ASP A 455 11.04 17.18 7.91
N ALA A 456 10.31 16.21 7.39
CA ALA A 456 9.26 15.52 8.12
C ALA A 456 9.80 14.51 9.14
N LYS A 457 11.13 14.23 9.14
CA LYS A 457 11.76 13.43 10.21
C LYS A 457 11.93 14.25 11.49
N ASN A 458 12.41 15.49 11.36
CA ASN A 458 12.62 16.39 12.49
C ASN A 458 11.44 17.34 12.74
N GLY A 459 10.42 17.33 11.88
CA GLY A 459 9.24 18.17 12.00
C GLY A 459 9.52 19.65 11.70
N VAL A 460 10.41 19.93 10.73
CA VAL A 460 10.87 21.29 10.41
C VAL A 460 10.67 21.61 8.93
N VAL A 461 10.25 22.84 8.62
CA VAL A 461 10.20 23.36 7.25
C VAL A 461 11.21 24.49 7.12
N TYR A 462 12.09 24.40 6.14
CA TYR A 462 13.13 25.38 5.84
C TYR A 462 12.79 26.21 4.60
N ALA A 463 13.29 27.45 4.57
CA ALA A 463 13.16 28.33 3.41
C ALA A 463 14.06 27.87 2.25
N GLY A 464 13.50 27.79 1.04
CA GLY A 464 14.24 27.39 -0.15
C GLY A 464 14.63 25.91 -0.15
N VAL A 465 15.60 25.56 -1.00
CA VAL A 465 16.16 24.21 -1.12
C VAL A 465 17.39 24.10 -0.23
N VAL A 466 17.32 23.33 0.86
CA VAL A 466 18.45 23.06 1.76
C VAL A 466 19.32 21.96 1.15
N LYS A 467 20.56 22.31 0.79
CA LYS A 467 21.50 21.41 0.07
C LYS A 467 22.38 20.54 0.99
N ASP A 468 22.43 20.80 2.29
CA ASP A 468 23.45 20.22 3.19
C ASP A 468 23.13 18.81 3.73
N ALA A 469 21.97 18.22 3.42
CA ALA A 469 21.65 16.83 3.77
C ALA A 469 21.78 15.83 2.58
N VAL A 470 22.32 16.26 1.43
CA VAL A 470 22.57 15.38 0.26
C VAL A 470 23.97 14.74 0.30
N LYS A 471 24.71 14.86 1.41
CA LYS A 471 26.02 14.20 1.56
C LYS A 471 25.87 12.73 1.95
N LYS A 472 26.35 11.87 1.04
CA LYS A 472 26.66 10.45 1.24
C LYS A 472 27.45 10.26 2.54
N VAL A 473 26.98 9.36 3.39
CA VAL A 473 27.77 8.84 4.52
C VAL A 473 28.80 7.87 3.93
N ASP A 474 30.08 8.24 4.01
CA ASP A 474 31.19 7.34 3.76
C ASP A 474 31.17 6.21 4.81
N GLU A 475 31.11 4.97 4.32
CA GLU A 475 31.11 3.74 5.14
C GLU A 475 32.47 3.55 5.84
N LYS A 476 32.44 3.44 7.17
CA LYS A 476 33.46 2.66 7.90
C LYS A 476 33.01 1.21 7.98
N PRO A 477 33.96 0.24 8.05
CA PRO A 477 33.66 -1.16 7.82
C PRO A 477 32.71 -1.70 8.88
N ALA A 478 31.58 -2.26 8.44
CA ALA A 478 30.63 -2.95 9.30
C ALA A 478 31.23 -4.28 9.80
N GLU A 479 31.15 -4.54 11.10
CA GLU A 479 31.21 -5.91 11.61
C GLU A 479 29.98 -6.69 11.12
N PRO A 480 30.11 -8.01 10.86
CA PRO A 480 29.16 -8.72 10.01
C PRO A 480 27.82 -8.94 10.73
N ALA A 481 26.78 -8.28 10.22
CA ALA A 481 25.40 -8.67 10.48
C ALA A 481 25.19 -10.14 10.07
N ALA A 482 24.45 -10.91 10.86
CA ALA A 482 24.10 -12.29 10.53
C ALA A 482 23.39 -12.32 9.17
N VAL A 483 24.12 -12.73 8.13
CA VAL A 483 23.60 -12.86 6.77
C VAL A 483 22.54 -13.95 6.77
N GLU A 484 21.30 -13.60 6.43
CA GLU A 484 20.24 -14.57 6.17
C GLU A 484 20.75 -15.56 5.11
N TYR A 485 20.92 -16.83 5.50
CA TYR A 485 21.57 -17.82 4.65
C TYR A 485 20.63 -18.30 3.55
N PHE A 486 21.07 -18.17 2.30
CA PHE A 486 20.42 -18.78 1.15
C PHE A 486 21.33 -19.88 0.60
N PRO A 487 20.84 -21.12 0.44
CA PRO A 487 21.61 -22.18 -0.18
C PRO A 487 22.09 -21.74 -1.58
N PRO A 488 23.35 -22.03 -1.96
CA PRO A 488 23.79 -21.86 -3.33
C PRO A 488 22.95 -22.73 -4.27
N THR A 489 22.42 -22.14 -5.34
CA THR A 489 21.61 -22.80 -6.36
C THR A 489 22.28 -22.68 -7.73
N ALA A 490 22.03 -23.65 -8.61
CA ALA A 490 22.46 -23.59 -10.01
C ALA A 490 21.63 -22.57 -10.80
N THR A 491 20.30 -22.60 -10.64
CA THR A 491 19.39 -21.59 -11.18
C THR A 491 19.45 -20.34 -10.30
N ARG A 492 19.76 -19.21 -10.91
CA ARG A 492 19.87 -17.91 -10.23
C ARG A 492 18.54 -17.16 -10.22
N VAL A 493 18.34 -16.29 -9.22
CA VAL A 493 17.12 -15.50 -9.07
C VAL A 493 17.42 -14.03 -9.31
N MET A 494 16.91 -13.51 -10.41
CA MET A 494 16.95 -12.09 -10.72
C MET A 494 15.63 -11.40 -10.34
N MET A 495 15.60 -10.08 -10.46
CA MET A 495 14.43 -9.25 -10.18
C MET A 495 13.96 -8.49 -11.41
N ASN A 496 12.64 -8.32 -11.55
CA ASN A 496 12.02 -7.40 -12.49
C ASN A 496 11.88 -6.02 -11.83
N LEU A 497 12.40 -4.96 -12.47
CA LEU A 497 12.33 -3.61 -11.92
C LEU A 497 12.14 -2.57 -13.03
N GLY A 498 11.01 -1.88 -13.03
CA GLY A 498 10.74 -0.78 -13.97
C GLY A 498 11.09 0.60 -13.42
N ASP A 499 10.79 0.84 -12.14
CA ASP A 499 10.94 2.14 -11.49
C ASP A 499 12.36 2.32 -10.88
N PRO A 500 13.17 3.28 -11.39
CA PRO A 500 14.49 3.56 -10.84
C PRO A 500 14.49 4.05 -9.40
N ASP A 501 13.42 4.66 -8.92
CA ASP A 501 13.34 5.21 -7.57
C ASP A 501 13.25 4.09 -6.51
N LEU A 502 12.81 2.90 -6.92
CA LEU A 502 12.75 1.71 -6.06
C LEU A 502 14.06 0.91 -6.04
N ALA A 503 15.06 1.26 -6.85
CA ALA A 503 16.28 0.46 -6.99
C ALA A 503 17.09 0.35 -5.68
N GLU A 504 17.25 1.44 -4.93
CA GLU A 504 17.99 1.43 -3.66
C GLU A 504 17.27 0.61 -2.58
N LYS A 505 15.95 0.69 -2.54
CA LYS A 505 15.11 -0.11 -1.63
C LYS A 505 15.36 -1.61 -1.85
N TYR A 506 15.36 -2.04 -3.09
CA TYR A 506 15.44 -3.46 -3.45
C TYR A 506 16.87 -3.98 -3.67
N ALA A 507 17.87 -3.11 -3.72
CA ALA A 507 19.28 -3.52 -3.76
C ALA A 507 19.66 -4.39 -2.54
N SER A 508 19.01 -4.21 -1.39
CA SER A 508 19.26 -5.03 -0.20
C SER A 508 18.77 -6.49 -0.32
N LEU A 509 17.95 -6.81 -1.32
CA LEU A 509 17.44 -8.17 -1.50
C LEU A 509 18.52 -9.12 -2.03
N PRO A 510 18.46 -10.41 -1.67
CA PRO A 510 19.44 -11.43 -2.09
C PRO A 510 19.29 -11.85 -3.56
N ALA A 511 18.77 -10.97 -4.42
CA ALA A 511 18.68 -11.18 -5.86
C ALA A 511 20.07 -11.16 -6.50
N ASP A 512 20.26 -12.01 -7.50
CA ASP A 512 21.49 -12.18 -8.27
C ASP A 512 21.67 -11.09 -9.36
N GLY A 513 20.68 -10.19 -9.52
CA GLY A 513 20.70 -9.09 -10.48
C GLY A 513 19.29 -8.60 -10.87
N ILE A 514 19.22 -7.74 -11.89
CA ILE A 514 17.97 -7.36 -12.54
C ILE A 514 17.89 -8.08 -13.89
N GLY A 515 16.89 -8.95 -14.05
CA GLY A 515 16.70 -9.73 -15.28
C GLY A 515 15.85 -9.01 -16.31
N LEU A 516 15.08 -8.03 -15.87
CA LEU A 516 14.30 -7.16 -16.74
C LEU A 516 14.19 -5.77 -16.12
N MET A 517 14.96 -4.81 -16.66
CA MET A 517 14.71 -3.39 -16.49
C MET A 517 13.91 -2.87 -17.67
N ARG A 518 12.72 -2.35 -17.40
CA ARG A 518 11.80 -1.81 -18.42
C ARG A 518 12.05 -0.32 -18.59
N GLU A 519 12.48 0.10 -19.77
CA GLU A 519 12.74 1.52 -20.02
C GLU A 519 11.47 2.36 -20.21
N GLU A 520 10.31 1.74 -20.45
CA GLU A 520 9.03 2.43 -20.68
C GLU A 520 8.65 3.34 -19.51
N PHE A 521 8.98 2.94 -18.28
CA PHE A 521 8.77 3.76 -17.08
C PHE A 521 9.61 5.05 -17.12
N LEU A 522 10.80 5.03 -17.73
CA LEU A 522 11.62 6.24 -17.86
C LEU A 522 10.94 7.26 -18.77
N TRP A 523 10.33 6.77 -19.85
CA TRP A 523 9.58 7.59 -20.79
C TRP A 523 8.31 8.16 -20.16
N THR A 524 7.57 7.38 -19.37
CA THR A 524 6.30 7.83 -18.76
C THR A 524 6.47 8.64 -17.49
N THR A 525 7.60 8.57 -16.80
CA THR A 525 7.81 9.22 -15.49
C THR A 525 8.78 10.40 -15.55
N TYR A 526 9.76 10.40 -16.46
CA TYR A 526 10.78 11.46 -16.52
C TYR A 526 10.77 12.23 -17.85
N ILE A 527 10.57 11.57 -18.98
CA ILE A 527 10.72 12.21 -20.32
C ILE A 527 9.40 12.80 -20.82
N HIS A 528 8.28 12.05 -20.73
CA HIS A 528 6.91 12.39 -21.14
C HIS A 528 6.72 12.89 -22.58
N GLN A 529 7.73 12.75 -23.44
CA GLN A 529 7.78 13.33 -24.78
C GLN A 529 8.31 12.30 -25.77
N HIS A 530 7.74 12.31 -26.98
CA HIS A 530 8.15 11.39 -28.03
C HIS A 530 9.61 11.66 -28.47
N PRO A 531 10.47 10.64 -28.69
CA PRO A 531 11.88 10.86 -29.03
C PRO A 531 12.08 11.63 -30.34
N LEU A 532 11.30 11.32 -31.38
CA LEU A 532 11.38 12.06 -32.66
C LEU A 532 10.92 13.52 -32.52
N TYR A 533 10.00 13.79 -31.59
CA TYR A 533 9.58 15.16 -31.28
C TYR A 533 10.71 15.92 -30.57
N LEU A 534 11.41 15.29 -29.62
CA LEU A 534 12.59 15.87 -28.98
C LEU A 534 13.72 16.14 -29.98
N ILE A 535 13.95 15.25 -30.94
CA ILE A 535 14.91 15.48 -32.04
C ILE A 535 14.49 16.70 -32.87
N GLU A 536 13.23 16.75 -33.32
CA GLU A 536 12.74 17.86 -34.17
C GLU A 536 12.80 19.21 -33.45
N THR A 537 12.51 19.23 -32.15
CA THR A 537 12.55 20.44 -31.32
C THR A 537 13.96 20.83 -30.87
N GLY A 538 15.00 20.09 -31.27
CA GLY A 538 16.40 20.42 -30.99
C GLY A 538 16.87 20.04 -29.59
N HIS A 539 16.22 19.06 -28.95
CA HIS A 539 16.55 18.56 -27.61
C HIS A 539 16.88 17.05 -27.53
N PRO A 540 17.66 16.46 -28.47
CA PRO A 540 18.01 15.04 -28.43
C PRO A 540 18.82 14.65 -27.18
N GLU A 541 19.62 15.57 -26.65
CA GLU A 541 20.44 15.39 -25.44
C GLU A 541 19.58 15.04 -24.21
N ARG A 542 18.33 15.51 -24.18
CA ARG A 542 17.41 15.23 -23.08
C ARG A 542 17.06 13.74 -23.02
N VAL A 543 16.83 13.10 -24.16
CA VAL A 543 16.59 11.65 -24.22
C VAL A 543 17.78 10.91 -23.63
N VAL A 544 18.98 11.23 -24.12
CA VAL A 544 20.22 10.56 -23.71
C VAL A 544 20.47 10.73 -22.21
N ASN A 545 20.35 11.96 -21.69
CA ASN A 545 20.65 12.27 -20.30
C ASN A 545 19.62 11.67 -19.34
N GLU A 546 18.33 11.80 -19.61
CA GLU A 546 17.28 11.28 -18.72
C GLU A 546 17.29 9.74 -18.69
N LEU A 547 17.41 9.09 -19.86
CA LEU A 547 17.58 7.63 -19.91
C LEU A 547 18.85 7.21 -19.17
N ALA A 548 19.99 7.84 -19.44
CA ALA A 548 21.24 7.48 -18.78
C ALA A 548 21.17 7.67 -17.25
N ASN A 549 20.54 8.74 -16.77
CA ASN A 549 20.38 8.99 -15.34
C ASN A 549 19.50 7.92 -14.68
N GLY A 550 18.35 7.59 -15.27
CA GLY A 550 17.45 6.56 -14.77
C GLY A 550 18.09 5.16 -14.78
N ILE A 551 18.68 4.76 -15.90
CA ILE A 551 19.41 3.50 -16.04
C ILE A 551 20.60 3.45 -15.08
N GLY A 552 21.37 4.54 -14.98
CA GLY A 552 22.52 4.66 -14.10
C GLY A 552 22.16 4.55 -12.62
N LYS A 553 20.99 5.03 -12.20
CA LYS A 553 20.50 4.86 -10.83
C LYS A 553 20.31 3.38 -10.49
N VAL A 554 19.63 2.63 -11.34
CA VAL A 554 19.42 1.18 -11.16
C VAL A 554 20.74 0.41 -11.21
N ALA A 555 21.55 0.65 -12.23
CA ALA A 555 22.83 -0.04 -12.42
C ALA A 555 23.80 0.21 -11.25
N ARG A 556 23.81 1.43 -10.69
CA ARG A 556 24.63 1.77 -9.51
C ARG A 556 24.15 1.07 -8.25
N ALA A 557 22.84 1.05 -7.99
CA ALA A 557 22.27 0.39 -6.81
C ALA A 557 22.54 -1.13 -6.82
N MET A 558 22.59 -1.73 -8.01
CA MET A 558 22.78 -3.17 -8.15
C MET A 558 24.24 -3.60 -8.28
N ALA A 559 25.16 -2.68 -8.57
CA ALA A 559 26.57 -3.00 -8.79
C ALA A 559 27.18 -3.80 -7.61
N PRO A 560 27.95 -4.87 -7.87
CA PRO A 560 28.40 -5.37 -9.18
C PRO A 560 27.43 -6.34 -9.88
N ARG A 561 26.23 -6.59 -9.34
CA ARG A 561 25.27 -7.54 -9.92
C ARG A 561 24.77 -7.04 -11.28
N PRO A 562 24.56 -7.95 -12.26
CA PRO A 562 24.13 -7.59 -13.61
C PRO A 562 22.75 -6.93 -13.62
N VAL A 563 22.58 -5.98 -14.54
CA VAL A 563 21.30 -5.34 -14.85
C VAL A 563 21.04 -5.48 -16.34
N VAL A 564 19.94 -6.12 -16.73
CA VAL A 564 19.54 -6.27 -18.13
C VAL A 564 18.47 -5.26 -18.48
N LEU A 565 18.84 -4.21 -19.21
CA LEU A 565 17.93 -3.21 -19.75
C LEU A 565 17.26 -3.74 -21.02
N ARG A 566 15.93 -3.80 -21.04
CA ARG A 566 15.20 -4.00 -22.29
C ARG A 566 15.02 -2.65 -22.97
N PHE A 567 15.43 -2.56 -24.23
CA PHE A 567 15.12 -1.39 -25.06
C PHE A 567 13.62 -1.20 -25.22
N SER A 568 13.20 -0.04 -25.73
CA SER A 568 11.79 0.33 -25.79
C SER A 568 10.94 -0.69 -26.53
N ASP A 569 9.95 -1.24 -25.85
CA ASP A 569 8.95 -2.12 -26.43
C ASP A 569 7.56 -1.47 -26.47
N PHE A 570 7.51 -0.13 -26.43
CA PHE A 570 6.25 0.59 -26.61
C PHE A 570 5.57 0.25 -27.93
N LYS A 571 4.26 0.12 -27.86
CA LYS A 571 3.35 0.05 -29.00
C LYS A 571 3.14 1.45 -29.56
N SER A 572 2.72 1.54 -30.83
CA SER A 572 2.44 2.82 -31.48
C SER A 572 1.41 3.66 -30.71
N GLY A 573 0.35 3.03 -30.16
CA GLY A 573 -0.61 3.72 -29.31
C GLY A 573 -0.02 4.31 -28.01
N GLU A 574 0.98 3.66 -27.41
CA GLU A 574 1.63 4.15 -26.19
C GLU A 574 2.56 5.33 -26.49
N TYR A 575 3.34 5.25 -27.57
CA TYR A 575 4.14 6.39 -28.04
C TYR A 575 3.26 7.57 -28.46
N ARG A 576 2.08 7.31 -29.03
CA ARG A 576 1.13 8.35 -29.43
C ARG A 576 0.69 9.20 -28.24
N ASN A 577 0.50 8.57 -27.09
CA ASN A 577 0.10 9.23 -25.85
C ASN A 577 1.21 10.11 -25.23
N LEU A 578 2.46 9.99 -25.69
CA LEU A 578 3.51 10.94 -25.30
C LEU A 578 3.32 12.26 -26.05
N LYS A 579 3.72 13.37 -25.41
CA LYS A 579 3.61 14.68 -26.05
C LYS A 579 4.39 14.71 -27.38
N GLY A 580 3.69 15.08 -28.45
CA GLY A 580 4.21 15.12 -29.82
C GLY A 580 4.15 13.79 -30.57
N GLY A 581 3.65 12.71 -29.95
CA GLY A 581 3.57 11.36 -30.53
C GLY A 581 2.59 11.22 -31.69
N ASP A 582 1.44 11.92 -31.65
CA ASP A 582 0.40 11.88 -32.70
C ASP A 582 0.92 12.11 -34.13
N LYS A 583 1.98 12.90 -34.27
CA LYS A 583 2.60 13.21 -35.57
C LYS A 583 3.36 12.02 -36.16
N TYR A 584 3.95 11.19 -35.32
CA TYR A 584 4.91 10.16 -35.70
C TYR A 584 4.30 8.75 -35.71
N GLU A 585 3.26 8.54 -34.90
CA GLU A 585 2.74 7.21 -34.62
C GLU A 585 1.49 6.86 -35.45
N PRO A 586 1.53 5.79 -36.25
CA PRO A 586 0.37 5.37 -37.04
C PRO A 586 -0.73 4.80 -36.12
N HIS A 587 -1.99 4.91 -36.54
CA HIS A 587 -3.08 4.13 -35.94
C HIS A 587 -3.07 2.71 -36.49
N GLU A 588 -2.83 1.72 -35.61
CA GLU A 588 -2.82 0.32 -36.00
C GLU A 588 -4.09 -0.39 -35.47
N PRO A 589 -4.67 -1.33 -36.24
CA PRO A 589 -5.84 -2.07 -35.77
C PRO A 589 -5.51 -3.07 -34.65
N ALA A 590 -4.24 -3.47 -34.53
CA ALA A 590 -3.76 -4.42 -33.53
C ALA A 590 -2.36 -4.01 -33.04
N ASP A 591 -2.31 -3.00 -32.18
CA ASP A 591 -1.08 -2.44 -31.60
C ASP A 591 -0.16 -3.51 -30.95
N LEU A 592 -0.73 -4.61 -30.44
CA LEU A 592 0.04 -5.70 -29.83
C LEU A 592 0.99 -6.41 -30.81
N LEU A 593 0.60 -6.51 -32.09
CA LEU A 593 1.39 -7.14 -33.16
C LEU A 593 2.04 -6.12 -34.10
N GLY A 594 1.79 -4.83 -33.86
CA GLY A 594 2.13 -3.71 -34.72
C GLY A 594 3.60 -3.28 -34.71
N TRP A 595 3.84 -2.03 -35.05
CA TRP A 595 5.18 -1.44 -35.20
C TRP A 595 5.86 -1.19 -33.84
N ARG A 596 6.54 -2.21 -33.31
CA ARG A 596 7.23 -2.20 -32.00
C ARG A 596 8.48 -3.08 -31.97
N GLY A 597 9.25 -2.95 -30.89
CA GLY A 597 10.51 -3.67 -30.66
C GLY A 597 11.49 -3.57 -31.82
N ALA A 598 12.18 -4.66 -32.15
CA ALA A 598 13.22 -4.69 -33.17
C ALA A 598 12.84 -4.05 -34.52
N SER A 599 11.59 -4.26 -34.98
CA SER A 599 11.08 -3.72 -36.26
C SER A 599 11.12 -2.19 -36.34
N ARG A 600 11.04 -1.53 -35.19
CA ARG A 600 11.09 -0.07 -35.07
C ARG A 600 12.53 0.45 -35.11
N TYR A 601 13.47 -0.28 -34.52
CA TYR A 601 14.85 0.17 -34.33
C TYR A 601 15.64 0.40 -35.63
N TYR A 602 15.37 -0.40 -36.67
CA TYR A 602 16.03 -0.26 -37.98
C TYR A 602 15.20 0.51 -39.00
N ASP A 603 13.96 0.89 -38.67
CA ASP A 603 13.11 1.63 -39.61
C ASP A 603 13.69 3.03 -39.87
N PRO A 604 13.80 3.47 -41.13
CA PRO A 604 14.33 4.80 -41.45
C PRO A 604 13.63 5.97 -40.73
N LYS A 605 12.36 5.81 -40.36
CA LYS A 605 11.58 6.82 -39.63
C LYS A 605 12.00 6.96 -38.16
N TYR A 606 12.50 5.88 -37.55
CA TYR A 606 12.73 5.82 -36.10
C TYR A 606 14.20 5.56 -35.72
N ILE A 607 15.05 5.11 -36.64
CA ILE A 607 16.45 4.76 -36.36
C ILE A 607 17.25 5.84 -35.59
N ASN A 608 16.94 7.12 -35.81
CA ASN A 608 17.59 8.22 -35.09
C ASN A 608 17.17 8.29 -33.61
N ALA A 609 15.93 7.93 -33.27
CA ALA A 609 15.50 7.80 -31.89
C ALA A 609 16.20 6.64 -31.18
N PHE A 610 16.27 5.47 -31.83
CA PHE A 610 16.96 4.30 -31.26
C PHE A 610 18.46 4.57 -31.00
N LYS A 611 19.12 5.35 -31.86
CA LYS A 611 20.51 5.77 -31.62
C LYS A 611 20.67 6.55 -30.31
N LEU A 612 19.67 7.32 -29.87
CA LEU A 612 19.72 8.03 -28.58
C LEU A 612 19.63 7.06 -27.39
N GLU A 613 18.82 5.99 -27.48
CA GLU A 613 18.82 4.92 -26.47
C GLU A 613 20.19 4.23 -26.38
N LEU A 614 20.81 3.94 -27.52
CA LEU A 614 22.17 3.38 -27.58
C LEU A 614 23.22 4.33 -27.00
N GLU A 615 23.10 5.63 -27.26
CA GLU A 615 23.97 6.66 -26.68
C GLU A 615 23.80 6.73 -25.16
N ALA A 616 22.57 6.61 -24.63
CA ALA A 616 22.32 6.56 -23.20
C ALA A 616 22.99 5.34 -22.54
N VAL A 617 22.89 4.16 -23.17
CA VAL A 617 23.57 2.93 -22.69
C VAL A 617 25.09 3.12 -22.68
N LYS A 618 25.66 3.71 -23.74
CA LYS A 618 27.09 4.02 -23.78
C LYS A 618 27.50 4.98 -22.68
N LYS A 619 26.73 6.06 -22.49
CA LYS A 619 26.98 7.03 -21.43
C LYS A 619 27.02 6.37 -20.05
N VAL A 620 26.07 5.49 -19.74
CA VAL A 620 26.06 4.75 -18.46
C VAL A 620 27.29 3.85 -18.32
N ARG A 621 27.67 3.14 -19.37
CA ARG A 621 28.79 2.19 -19.31
C ARG A 621 30.16 2.88 -19.32
N ASP A 622 30.32 3.91 -20.12
CA ASP A 622 31.62 4.52 -20.44
C ASP A 622 31.89 5.77 -19.61
N GLU A 623 30.90 6.65 -19.42
CA GLU A 623 31.06 7.85 -18.59
C GLU A 623 30.80 7.55 -17.10
N PHE A 624 29.73 6.82 -16.78
CA PHE A 624 29.42 6.50 -15.37
C PHE A 624 30.18 5.28 -14.85
N GLY A 625 30.85 4.53 -15.72
CA GLY A 625 31.66 3.36 -15.37
C GLY A 625 30.86 2.13 -14.94
N LEU A 626 29.55 2.09 -15.19
CA LEU A 626 28.66 1.02 -14.73
C LEU A 626 28.65 -0.15 -15.72
N LYS A 627 29.71 -0.97 -15.66
CA LYS A 627 29.93 -2.10 -16.58
C LYS A 627 29.00 -3.30 -16.33
N ASN A 628 28.24 -3.32 -15.24
CA ASN A 628 27.22 -4.33 -14.96
C ASN A 628 25.92 -4.16 -15.78
N LEU A 629 25.80 -3.10 -16.59
CA LEU A 629 24.67 -2.89 -17.49
C LEU A 629 24.78 -3.73 -18.77
N HIS A 630 23.79 -4.58 -19.04
CA HIS A 630 23.58 -5.31 -20.28
C HIS A 630 22.29 -4.86 -20.94
N VAL A 631 22.06 -5.28 -22.18
CA VAL A 631 20.86 -4.88 -22.94
C VAL A 631 20.13 -6.07 -23.53
N MET A 632 18.86 -5.87 -23.81
CA MET A 632 17.96 -6.86 -24.36
C MET A 632 17.11 -6.26 -25.49
N ILE A 633 17.02 -6.99 -26.60
CA ILE A 633 16.23 -6.63 -27.78
C ILE A 633 14.83 -7.29 -27.66
N PRO A 634 13.74 -6.53 -27.51
CA PRO A 634 12.38 -7.05 -27.55
C PRO A 634 11.85 -7.24 -28.97
N PHE A 635 10.83 -8.09 -29.08
CA PHE A 635 9.94 -8.28 -30.22
C PHE A 635 10.66 -8.49 -31.57
N CYS A 636 11.75 -9.25 -31.54
CA CYS A 636 12.57 -9.56 -32.71
C CYS A 636 11.96 -10.72 -33.51
N ARG A 637 11.40 -10.44 -34.68
CA ARG A 637 10.59 -11.39 -35.44
C ARG A 637 11.41 -12.34 -36.29
N THR A 638 12.53 -11.84 -36.84
CA THR A 638 13.34 -12.62 -37.80
C THR A 638 14.82 -12.50 -37.51
N VAL A 639 15.58 -13.50 -37.96
CA VAL A 639 17.04 -13.54 -37.84
C VAL A 639 17.69 -12.31 -38.52
N ASP A 640 17.10 -11.82 -39.61
CA ASP A 640 17.58 -10.61 -40.29
C ASP A 640 17.34 -9.33 -39.46
N GLU A 641 16.24 -9.25 -38.70
CA GLU A 641 16.04 -8.15 -37.75
C GLU A 641 17.12 -8.17 -36.66
N ALA A 642 17.43 -9.33 -36.08
CA ALA A 642 18.50 -9.47 -35.09
C ALA A 642 19.85 -9.01 -35.65
N ARG A 643 20.18 -9.41 -36.89
CA ARG A 643 21.37 -8.95 -37.61
C ARG A 643 21.38 -7.43 -37.81
N LYS A 644 20.27 -6.83 -38.25
CA LYS A 644 20.15 -5.37 -38.47
C LYS A 644 20.32 -4.59 -37.18
N VAL A 645 19.64 -4.99 -36.10
CA VAL A 645 19.70 -4.28 -34.81
C VAL A 645 21.09 -4.38 -34.20
N THR A 646 21.68 -5.58 -34.17
CA THR A 646 23.04 -5.76 -33.64
C THR A 646 24.10 -5.04 -34.47
N GLU A 647 23.92 -4.93 -35.78
CA GLU A 647 24.79 -4.11 -36.63
C GLU A 647 24.66 -2.61 -36.30
N ILE A 648 23.45 -2.10 -36.07
CA ILE A 648 23.24 -0.71 -35.62
C ILE A 648 23.97 -0.49 -34.28
N MET A 649 23.78 -1.37 -33.30
CA MET A 649 24.49 -1.31 -32.01
C MET A 649 26.01 -1.28 -32.18
N ARG A 650 26.54 -2.16 -33.05
CA ARG A 650 27.97 -2.23 -33.37
C ARG A 650 28.48 -0.92 -33.97
N THR A 651 27.75 -0.34 -34.93
CA THR A 651 28.13 0.95 -35.54
C THR A 651 28.07 2.12 -34.57
N GLN A 652 27.22 2.04 -33.55
CA GLN A 652 27.19 3.02 -32.46
C GLN A 652 28.28 2.78 -31.40
N GLY A 653 29.04 1.68 -31.48
CA GLY A 653 30.14 1.36 -30.56
C GLY A 653 29.76 0.44 -29.40
N LEU A 654 28.56 -0.15 -29.40
CA LEU A 654 28.15 -1.19 -28.46
C LEU A 654 28.39 -2.56 -29.07
N VAL A 655 29.56 -3.15 -28.75
CA VAL A 655 30.00 -4.44 -29.28
C VAL A 655 29.99 -5.48 -28.17
N ARG A 656 29.41 -6.65 -28.44
CA ARG A 656 29.41 -7.79 -27.52
C ARG A 656 30.83 -8.18 -27.12
N SER A 657 31.04 -8.45 -25.84
CA SER A 657 32.34 -8.81 -25.28
C SER A 657 32.16 -9.67 -24.01
N ALA A 658 33.25 -9.94 -23.29
CA ALA A 658 33.15 -10.54 -21.96
C ALA A 658 32.34 -9.65 -21.00
N ASP A 659 32.48 -8.32 -21.13
CA ASP A 659 31.93 -7.31 -20.21
C ASP A 659 30.61 -6.68 -20.69
N PHE A 660 30.20 -6.94 -21.93
CA PHE A 660 28.93 -6.46 -22.47
C PHE A 660 28.19 -7.58 -23.19
N LYS A 661 27.01 -7.91 -22.65
CA LYS A 661 26.13 -8.94 -23.17
C LYS A 661 24.92 -8.32 -23.83
N VAL A 662 24.49 -8.93 -24.93
CA VAL A 662 23.25 -8.59 -25.64
C VAL A 662 22.33 -9.80 -25.57
N TYR A 663 21.18 -9.63 -24.94
CA TYR A 663 20.13 -10.62 -24.84
C TYR A 663 19.02 -10.35 -25.87
N MET A 664 18.18 -11.35 -26.12
CA MET A 664 16.95 -11.18 -26.87
C MET A 664 15.77 -11.69 -26.06
N MET A 665 14.65 -10.99 -26.12
CA MET A 665 13.43 -11.49 -25.52
C MET A 665 12.85 -12.59 -26.41
N ALA A 666 12.74 -13.81 -25.88
CA ALA A 666 12.13 -14.95 -26.57
C ALA A 666 10.64 -14.95 -26.31
N GLU A 667 9.91 -14.23 -27.15
CA GLU A 667 8.50 -13.95 -26.95
C GLU A 667 7.63 -14.20 -28.18
N ILE A 668 8.25 -14.55 -29.31
CA ILE A 668 7.58 -14.89 -30.57
C ILE A 668 7.89 -16.35 -30.89
N PRO A 669 6.94 -17.16 -31.40
CA PRO A 669 7.20 -18.56 -31.76
C PRO A 669 8.40 -18.75 -32.68
N ALA A 670 8.66 -17.80 -33.59
CA ALA A 670 9.84 -17.80 -34.46
C ALA A 670 11.18 -17.77 -33.68
N ASN A 671 11.24 -17.11 -32.52
CA ASN A 671 12.44 -17.11 -31.66
C ASN A 671 12.74 -18.50 -31.11
N ILE A 672 11.71 -19.30 -30.89
CA ILE A 672 11.81 -20.67 -30.38
C ILE A 672 12.23 -21.61 -31.51
N ILE A 673 11.54 -21.53 -32.65
CA ILE A 673 11.73 -22.42 -33.81
C ILE A 673 13.13 -22.25 -34.42
N LEU A 674 13.63 -21.01 -34.46
CA LEU A 674 14.90 -20.67 -35.12
C LEU A 674 15.98 -20.24 -34.13
N ALA A 675 15.91 -20.72 -32.87
CA ALA A 675 16.83 -20.32 -31.81
C ALA A 675 18.30 -20.58 -32.21
N ASP A 676 18.59 -21.69 -32.89
CA ASP A 676 19.90 -22.03 -33.45
C ASP A 676 20.45 -20.94 -34.38
N GLN A 677 19.58 -20.30 -35.17
CA GLN A 677 19.96 -19.22 -36.09
C GLN A 677 20.12 -17.87 -35.38
N PHE A 678 19.32 -17.61 -34.34
CA PHE A 678 19.43 -16.37 -33.55
C PHE A 678 20.68 -16.34 -32.66
N ASN A 679 21.16 -17.50 -32.20
CA ASN A 679 22.28 -17.65 -31.26
C ASN A 679 23.57 -16.92 -31.68
N GLN A 680 23.82 -16.76 -32.99
CA GLN A 680 25.00 -16.06 -33.48
C GLN A 680 25.01 -14.56 -33.10
N PHE A 681 23.84 -13.92 -32.96
CA PHE A 681 23.72 -12.48 -32.73
C PHE A 681 23.69 -12.08 -31.26
N ILE A 682 23.41 -13.01 -30.35
CA ILE A 682 23.15 -12.74 -28.93
C ILE A 682 23.95 -13.63 -27.97
N ASP A 683 23.95 -13.27 -26.70
CA ASP A 683 24.59 -14.02 -25.60
C ASP A 683 23.60 -14.89 -24.81
N GLY A 684 22.30 -14.62 -24.93
CA GLY A 684 21.26 -15.39 -24.27
C GLY A 684 19.86 -14.87 -24.56
N TYR A 685 18.87 -15.58 -24.03
CA TYR A 685 17.45 -15.24 -24.14
C TYR A 685 16.86 -14.88 -22.78
N SER A 686 15.85 -14.03 -22.79
CA SER A 686 14.88 -13.90 -21.69
C SER A 686 13.49 -14.21 -22.23
N ILE A 687 12.85 -15.27 -21.74
CA ILE A 687 11.52 -15.65 -22.19
C ILE A 687 10.52 -14.60 -21.71
N GLY A 688 9.81 -13.99 -22.66
CA GLY A 688 8.65 -13.14 -22.40
C GLY A 688 7.40 -14.00 -22.38
N SER A 689 7.10 -14.63 -21.23
CA SER A 689 6.09 -15.69 -21.16
C SER A 689 4.68 -15.20 -21.49
N ASN A 690 4.38 -13.93 -21.22
CA ASN A 690 3.10 -13.31 -21.59
C ASN A 690 2.88 -13.31 -23.11
N ASP A 691 3.75 -12.63 -23.86
CA ASP A 691 3.64 -12.50 -25.32
C ASP A 691 3.83 -13.85 -26.01
N LEU A 692 4.73 -14.71 -25.50
CA LEU A 692 4.90 -16.07 -26.01
C LEU A 692 3.61 -16.89 -25.89
N THR A 693 2.94 -16.82 -24.74
CA THR A 693 1.68 -17.52 -24.50
C THR A 693 0.58 -17.00 -25.41
N MET A 694 0.42 -15.67 -25.50
CA MET A 694 -0.56 -15.04 -26.38
C MET A 694 -0.37 -15.48 -27.84
N LEU A 695 0.87 -15.51 -28.33
CA LEU A 695 1.17 -15.85 -29.72
C LEU A 695 1.11 -17.36 -30.02
N LEU A 696 1.48 -18.22 -29.07
CA LEU A 696 1.36 -19.67 -29.24
C LEU A 696 -0.08 -20.15 -29.20
N LEU A 697 -0.91 -19.54 -28.35
CA LEU A 697 -2.32 -19.91 -28.18
C LEU A 697 -3.26 -19.11 -29.10
N GLY A 698 -2.78 -18.00 -29.67
CA GLY A 698 -3.61 -17.12 -30.49
C GLY A 698 -4.66 -16.35 -29.67
N CYS A 699 -4.35 -16.01 -28.42
CA CYS A 699 -5.26 -15.31 -27.51
C CYS A 699 -4.70 -13.94 -27.09
N ASP A 700 -5.59 -12.96 -26.91
CA ASP A 700 -5.26 -11.67 -26.29
C ASP A 700 -5.81 -11.66 -24.87
N ARG A 701 -4.93 -11.56 -23.87
CA ARG A 701 -5.32 -11.54 -22.45
C ARG A 701 -6.11 -10.29 -22.05
N ASN A 702 -6.07 -9.23 -22.85
CA ASN A 702 -6.86 -8.01 -22.64
C ASN A 702 -8.24 -8.09 -23.29
N ASN A 703 -8.55 -9.19 -23.98
CA ASN A 703 -9.86 -9.43 -24.56
C ASN A 703 -10.68 -10.32 -23.63
N ASP A 704 -11.62 -9.70 -22.89
CA ASP A 704 -12.46 -10.36 -21.88
C ASP A 704 -13.17 -11.64 -22.37
N VAL A 705 -13.40 -11.78 -23.68
CA VAL A 705 -14.10 -12.93 -24.26
C VAL A 705 -13.24 -14.19 -24.30
N ILE A 706 -11.91 -14.05 -24.41
CA ILE A 706 -10.96 -15.17 -24.59
C ILE A 706 -9.80 -15.15 -23.58
N ALA A 707 -9.81 -14.21 -22.64
CA ALA A 707 -8.77 -14.06 -21.63
C ALA A 707 -8.68 -15.28 -20.69
N ASP A 708 -9.78 -16.04 -20.54
CA ASP A 708 -9.83 -17.31 -19.81
C ASP A 708 -9.01 -18.44 -20.44
N LEU A 709 -8.71 -18.34 -21.75
CA LEU A 709 -7.83 -19.28 -22.46
C LEU A 709 -6.33 -19.02 -22.19
N PHE A 710 -5.98 -17.86 -21.63
CA PHE A 710 -4.59 -17.50 -21.33
C PHE A 710 -4.09 -18.30 -20.11
N ASP A 711 -3.18 -19.24 -20.35
CA ASP A 711 -2.47 -19.96 -19.29
C ASP A 711 -1.02 -20.24 -19.70
N GLU A 712 -0.08 -19.60 -19.01
CA GLU A 712 1.37 -19.76 -19.25
C GLU A 712 1.85 -21.19 -18.93
N ARG A 713 1.07 -21.97 -18.17
CA ARG A 713 1.35 -23.37 -17.82
C ARG A 713 0.89 -24.34 -18.90
N ASN A 714 0.24 -23.87 -19.96
CA ASN A 714 -0.22 -24.69 -21.07
C ASN A 714 0.94 -25.53 -21.66
N LEU A 715 0.64 -26.77 -22.04
CA LEU A 715 1.63 -27.71 -22.54
C LEU A 715 2.38 -27.19 -23.78
N ALA A 716 1.71 -26.45 -24.67
CA ALA A 716 2.35 -25.84 -25.84
C ALA A 716 3.45 -24.85 -25.42
N VAL A 717 3.17 -24.01 -24.43
CA VAL A 717 4.12 -23.03 -23.88
C VAL A 717 5.28 -23.74 -23.18
N LYS A 718 4.99 -24.74 -22.34
CA LYS A 718 6.04 -25.53 -21.66
C LYS A 718 6.95 -26.26 -22.65
N ARG A 719 6.40 -26.89 -23.70
CA ARG A 719 7.20 -27.53 -24.77
C ARG A 719 8.09 -26.54 -25.49
N ALA A 720 7.55 -25.37 -25.86
CA ALA A 720 8.31 -24.30 -26.49
C ALA A 720 9.47 -23.81 -25.61
N ILE A 721 9.22 -23.54 -24.33
CA ILE A 721 10.24 -23.12 -23.35
C ILE A 721 11.34 -24.17 -23.22
N ARG A 722 10.97 -25.45 -23.02
CA ARG A 722 11.96 -26.52 -22.86
C ARG A 722 12.82 -26.70 -24.11
N HIS A 723 12.22 -26.59 -25.29
CA HIS A 723 12.97 -26.64 -26.54
C HIS A 723 13.95 -25.48 -26.66
N LEU A 724 13.51 -24.25 -26.38
CA LEU A 724 14.40 -23.08 -26.41
C LEU A 724 15.59 -23.27 -25.48
N ILE A 725 15.36 -23.68 -24.23
CA ILE A 725 16.43 -23.93 -23.25
C ILE A 725 17.45 -24.91 -23.84
N LYS A 726 16.97 -26.03 -24.36
CA LYS A 726 17.83 -27.05 -24.97
C LYS A 726 18.66 -26.52 -26.14
N VAL A 727 18.05 -25.82 -27.09
CA VAL A 727 18.74 -25.33 -28.30
C VAL A 727 19.69 -24.18 -27.98
N ALA A 728 19.32 -23.27 -27.08
CA ALA A 728 20.19 -22.19 -26.62
C ALA A 728 21.44 -22.73 -25.93
N HIS A 729 21.30 -23.72 -25.04
CA HIS A 729 22.42 -24.32 -24.31
C HIS A 729 23.41 -25.08 -25.19
N GLN A 730 22.98 -25.61 -26.35
CA GLN A 730 23.89 -26.26 -27.30
C GLN A 730 25.00 -25.33 -27.77
N ASP A 731 24.72 -24.03 -27.88
CA ASP A 731 25.68 -22.99 -28.26
C ASP A 731 26.18 -22.15 -27.07
N GLY A 732 25.97 -22.65 -25.84
CA GLY A 732 26.38 -21.98 -24.60
C GLY A 732 25.65 -20.67 -24.31
N LYS A 733 24.43 -20.49 -24.84
CA LYS A 733 23.60 -19.31 -24.61
C LYS A 733 22.75 -19.50 -23.36
N THR A 734 22.74 -18.50 -22.48
CA THR A 734 21.92 -18.57 -21.26
C THR A 734 20.46 -18.32 -21.58
N VAL A 735 19.55 -18.91 -20.81
CA VAL A 735 18.11 -18.66 -20.90
C VAL A 735 17.58 -18.26 -19.54
N SER A 736 16.93 -17.10 -19.50
CA SER A 736 16.14 -16.63 -18.37
C SER A 736 14.66 -16.58 -18.73
N ILE A 737 13.81 -16.33 -17.74
CA ILE A 737 12.39 -16.01 -17.94
C ILE A 737 12.03 -14.77 -17.15
N CYS A 738 11.19 -13.92 -17.74
CA CYS A 738 10.63 -12.74 -17.11
C CYS A 738 9.10 -12.75 -17.27
N GLY A 739 8.39 -12.43 -16.19
CA GLY A 739 6.94 -12.58 -16.12
C GLY A 739 6.48 -12.86 -14.70
N GLN A 740 5.16 -12.88 -14.50
CA GLN A 740 4.58 -13.17 -13.19
C GLN A 740 4.45 -14.66 -12.93
N ALA A 741 4.34 -15.51 -13.96
CA ALA A 741 4.19 -16.96 -13.81
C ALA A 741 5.14 -17.62 -12.80
N PRO A 742 6.47 -17.37 -12.82
CA PRO A 742 7.37 -17.98 -11.84
C PRO A 742 7.17 -17.48 -10.40
N SER A 743 6.61 -16.28 -10.25
CA SER A 743 6.25 -15.69 -8.94
C SER A 743 4.92 -16.25 -8.43
N GLU A 744 3.96 -16.49 -9.32
CA GLU A 744 2.59 -16.90 -8.98
C GLU A 744 2.42 -18.42 -8.87
N TYR A 745 3.12 -19.20 -9.69
CA TYR A 745 2.94 -20.65 -9.82
C TYR A 745 4.22 -21.40 -9.43
N PRO A 746 4.36 -21.86 -8.17
CA PRO A 746 5.52 -22.62 -7.72
C PRO A 746 5.83 -23.87 -8.58
N GLU A 747 4.80 -24.54 -9.10
CA GLU A 747 4.93 -25.70 -9.98
C GLU A 747 5.51 -25.35 -11.37
N PHE A 748 5.28 -24.13 -11.84
CA PHE A 748 5.88 -23.64 -13.07
C PHE A 748 7.37 -23.37 -12.87
N THR A 749 7.74 -22.78 -11.73
CA THR A 749 9.14 -22.62 -11.32
C THR A 749 9.86 -23.97 -11.18
N GLU A 750 9.22 -24.99 -10.60
CA GLU A 750 9.79 -26.35 -10.57
C GLU A 750 10.03 -26.89 -12.00
N PHE A 751 9.07 -26.73 -12.91
CA PHE A 751 9.22 -27.12 -14.32
C PHE A 751 10.42 -26.43 -15.00
N LEU A 752 10.61 -25.13 -14.75
CA LEU A 752 11.71 -24.36 -15.32
C LEU A 752 13.07 -24.85 -14.81
N VAL A 753 13.19 -25.09 -13.49
CA VAL A 753 14.41 -25.65 -12.87
C VAL A 753 14.71 -27.03 -13.42
N ARG A 754 13.70 -27.92 -13.51
CA ARG A 754 13.84 -29.26 -14.12
C ARG A 754 14.20 -29.22 -15.61
N SER A 755 13.82 -28.16 -16.30
CA SER A 755 14.16 -27.95 -17.71
C SER A 755 15.56 -27.36 -17.89
N GLY A 756 16.23 -26.94 -16.81
CA GLY A 756 17.60 -26.46 -16.80
C GLY A 756 17.76 -24.95 -16.92
N ILE A 757 16.72 -24.15 -16.64
CA ILE A 757 16.81 -22.69 -16.81
C ILE A 757 17.96 -22.07 -16.00
N ASP A 758 18.67 -21.09 -16.58
CA ASP A 758 19.80 -20.44 -15.92
C ASP A 758 19.34 -19.40 -14.88
N PHE A 759 18.26 -18.67 -15.20
CA PHE A 759 17.74 -17.62 -14.33
C PHE A 759 16.22 -17.53 -14.33
N VAL A 760 15.66 -17.15 -13.19
CA VAL A 760 14.26 -16.77 -13.06
C VAL A 760 14.18 -15.34 -12.54
N SER A 761 13.49 -14.45 -13.25
CA SER A 761 13.33 -13.05 -12.87
C SER A 761 11.93 -12.80 -12.30
N VAL A 762 11.86 -12.49 -11.01
CA VAL A 762 10.61 -12.35 -10.24
C VAL A 762 10.40 -10.93 -9.73
N ASN A 763 9.20 -10.63 -9.21
CA ASN A 763 8.97 -9.36 -8.54
C ASN A 763 9.79 -9.25 -7.22
N PRO A 764 10.15 -8.04 -6.75
CA PRO A 764 11.02 -7.85 -5.60
C PRO A 764 10.58 -8.58 -4.31
N ASP A 765 9.29 -8.58 -4.04
CA ASP A 765 8.64 -9.25 -2.91
C ASP A 765 8.83 -10.78 -2.93
N MET A 766 8.94 -11.39 -4.12
CA MET A 766 9.03 -12.84 -4.28
C MET A 766 10.47 -13.38 -4.35
N VAL A 767 11.50 -12.52 -4.36
CA VAL A 767 12.91 -12.92 -4.50
C VAL A 767 13.33 -13.95 -3.44
N LYS A 768 13.06 -13.68 -2.16
CA LYS A 768 13.49 -14.55 -1.05
C LYS A 768 12.79 -15.91 -1.11
N ALA A 769 11.48 -15.91 -1.29
CA ALA A 769 10.68 -17.14 -1.40
C ALA A 769 11.13 -17.98 -2.61
N THR A 770 11.38 -17.34 -3.75
CA THR A 770 11.82 -18.01 -4.98
C THR A 770 13.20 -18.67 -4.81
N LYS A 771 14.16 -18.01 -4.16
CA LYS A 771 15.48 -18.62 -3.87
C LYS A 771 15.36 -19.88 -3.02
N LEU A 772 14.53 -19.84 -1.98
CA LEU A 772 14.29 -21.00 -1.12
C LEU A 772 13.59 -22.14 -1.87
N ASN A 773 12.60 -21.81 -2.70
CA ASN A 773 11.90 -22.80 -3.52
C ASN A 773 12.84 -23.47 -4.54
N ILE A 774 13.66 -22.70 -5.24
CA ILE A 774 14.64 -23.24 -6.20
C ILE A 774 15.64 -24.16 -5.48
N ALA A 775 16.17 -23.75 -4.33
CA ALA A 775 17.05 -24.59 -3.53
C ALA A 775 16.37 -25.91 -3.13
N HIS A 776 15.11 -25.85 -2.73
CA HIS A 776 14.31 -27.04 -2.43
C HIS A 776 14.12 -27.95 -3.66
N TYR A 777 13.82 -27.38 -4.82
CA TYR A 777 13.62 -28.14 -6.06
C TYR A 777 14.91 -28.80 -6.56
N GLU A 778 16.03 -28.08 -6.56
CA GLU A 778 17.33 -28.63 -6.93
C GLU A 778 17.76 -29.75 -5.97
N GLN A 779 17.59 -29.55 -4.66
CA GLN A 779 17.85 -30.58 -3.66
C GLN A 779 16.99 -31.82 -3.92
N ARG A 780 15.71 -31.63 -4.23
CA ARG A 780 14.81 -32.74 -4.56
C ARG A 780 15.22 -33.48 -5.82
N ILE A 781 15.65 -32.77 -6.88
CA ILE A 781 16.17 -33.39 -8.10
C ILE A 781 17.39 -34.26 -7.81
N LEU A 782 18.33 -33.78 -6.98
CA LEU A 782 19.50 -34.54 -6.56
C LEU A 782 19.11 -35.81 -5.77
N LEU A 783 18.17 -35.68 -4.83
CA LEU A 783 17.68 -36.82 -4.04
C LEU A 783 16.90 -37.83 -4.89
N ASP A 784 16.06 -37.36 -5.81
CA ASP A 784 15.32 -38.21 -6.75
C ASP A 784 16.29 -39.04 -7.60
N HIS A 785 17.37 -38.41 -8.11
CA HIS A 785 18.41 -39.10 -8.88
C HIS A 785 19.24 -40.07 -8.04
N ALA A 786 19.58 -39.70 -6.80
CA ALA A 786 20.36 -40.56 -5.90
C ALA A 786 19.60 -41.79 -5.40
N THR A 787 18.28 -41.65 -5.18
CA THR A 787 17.44 -42.71 -4.59
C THR A 787 16.71 -43.56 -5.62
N GLY A 788 16.43 -43.01 -6.82
CA GLY A 788 15.57 -43.65 -7.82
C GLY A 788 14.09 -43.73 -7.42
N LEU A 789 13.69 -43.09 -6.31
CA LEU A 789 12.32 -43.10 -5.76
C LEU A 789 11.52 -41.83 -6.13
N GLY A 790 12.08 -40.96 -6.97
CA GLY A 790 11.44 -39.72 -7.37
C GLY A 790 10.14 -39.93 -8.15
N LYS A 791 9.18 -39.02 -7.96
CA LYS A 791 7.96 -39.00 -8.77
C LYS A 791 8.33 -38.70 -10.22
N LYS A 792 7.88 -39.54 -11.16
CA LYS A 792 7.99 -39.25 -12.60
C LYS A 792 7.06 -38.08 -12.94
N ASP A 793 7.57 -37.12 -13.70
CA ASP A 793 6.73 -36.08 -14.28
C ASP A 793 5.76 -36.74 -15.28
N PRO A 794 4.44 -36.56 -15.12
CA PRO A 794 3.46 -37.19 -15.99
C PRO A 794 3.44 -36.62 -17.42
N ASN A 795 4.05 -35.45 -17.65
CA ASN A 795 3.97 -34.76 -18.93
C ASN A 795 5.16 -35.06 -19.85
N GLU A 796 4.88 -35.29 -21.13
CA GLU A 796 5.90 -35.36 -22.17
C GLU A 796 6.15 -33.97 -22.78
N TYR A 797 7.33 -33.40 -22.49
CA TYR A 797 7.73 -32.07 -22.95
C TYR A 797 8.59 -32.07 -24.22
N ASN A 798 8.73 -33.22 -24.90
CA ASN A 798 9.37 -33.24 -26.22
C ASN A 798 8.45 -32.53 -27.22
N TRP A 799 9.05 -31.66 -28.03
CA TRP A 799 8.40 -31.00 -29.16
C TRP A 799 8.58 -31.86 -30.41
#